data_AF-A0A0A8H292-F1
#
_entry.id   AF-A0A0A8H292-F1
#
_cell.length_a   1.000
_cell.length_b   1.000
_cell.length_c   1.000
_cell.angle_alpha   90.00
_cell.angle_beta   90.00
_cell.angle_gamma   90.00
#
_symmetry.space_group_name_H-M   'P 1'
#
loop_
_entity.id
_entity.type
_entity.pdbx_description
1 polymer ?
#
loop_
_entity_poly.entity_id
_entity_poly.type
_entity_poly.pdbx_seq_one_letter_code
_entity_poly.pdbx_strand_id
1 'polypeptide(L)'
;MKTTKLTHHIILSGITVSLLFSPLMALPSGGKFTHGTTGTININGNTMNINGHKVSSVIQWGGGFSINQGESVNFGGSNKNYLNIAHGTSKSTIAGLLNANGNNVFLINPNGVIITKTGTINANRFVASTSSMDNTTMQNFANMNNFNDGLSFSPVFKPNKLGNVVNMGNINANKVLLIGNKVLLQSSFNTKNKTFNQIKASNIHLVGNEIHADIATLKDINKLYITAKDKGSLYLNATGYYYNPSSFSHFNNYESKAYNGINHNNTNFSNMRYVGIGSDVDWWHFAKGWNENKAGFRTSASEYKLTNDIDFKGNKGQGVEGRDWQNYANYCLSTYNCTSMIVGFSNAFNKTFDGQGYTLKNINIDITSLSNKPEYVGIFGSIYGATFKNINVDYMGGGIKANDVGDYFRVGGFVGWAYGGTHSNISLNNIGNISTSGGGYGRIYVGGFAGYVERETFSNISLNNIGDISSSGISSSSASAGGFAGGAIRGTFSNISLNNIGNISSSGSSASAGGFAGSAGGTYSNISLNNIGNISASGGYNDSQAGGFAGVVLGTFSNISLNNIGNISSSGGSRYTRSQAGGFAGNAGYGTFSNISLNNIGNISASVDNNFVSAAGFAGIITVNSTFKNIYIFFNPNMSISASGNWQNYIGKFFGYINGSPNLTFDNVHIYHHTNDLANATYDQNYWGSSNDKIQIHTYNNSNQENVYQDFLSKANTISRPTPPTNPSNPDVILGSDDVISANDLNTWLGEILAGNYWIDINDLSSIKGISEELKQSISFLEALYGQEGMKEILEGFSNDYKINYRNYQRFATNKANLLAFINDKLKPLVKQSNKAFIDLKTAQEQLKTAIAKYNDYVKKVNENPSLKNDATLNSLKAEVDRLNNLSKELFASINDNQELLQTWQSKTSTDSNNHFKIKGEFKNLALLTPNLDEVIVNGNENEDYKKVSRQVANAQKQTPTFEYEENEKEEVEETALMQKGKICIVSDNFKTMNPCVTGSF
;
A
#
# COMPACT_ATOMS: atom_id res chain seq x y z
N MET A 1 -14.90 7.65 0.08
CA MET A 1 -14.73 8.63 1.18
C MET A 1 -13.38 9.30 1.05
N LYS A 2 -13.35 10.63 0.90
CA LYS A 2 -12.11 11.40 0.93
C LYS A 2 -11.55 11.34 2.35
N THR A 3 -10.39 10.68 2.48
CA THR A 3 -9.59 10.60 3.69
C THR A 3 -9.10 11.99 4.09
N THR A 4 -9.79 12.65 5.01
CA THR A 4 -9.25 13.84 5.67
C THR A 4 -8.19 13.38 6.66
N LYS A 5 -6.92 13.45 6.21
CA LYS A 5 -5.69 13.42 7.01
C LYS A 5 -5.78 14.46 8.15
N LEU A 6 -6.42 14.09 9.27
CA LEU A 6 -6.85 15.02 10.31
C LEU A 6 -5.69 15.59 11.12
N THR A 7 -4.56 14.89 11.25
CA THR A 7 -3.43 15.32 12.07
C THR A 7 -2.54 16.38 11.38
N HIS A 8 -2.38 16.31 10.05
CA HIS A 8 -1.57 17.30 9.29
C HIS A 8 -2.40 18.45 8.68
N HIS A 9 -3.68 18.25 8.35
CA HIS A 9 -4.51 19.34 7.81
C HIS A 9 -4.79 20.44 8.84
N ILE A 10 -4.84 20.10 10.14
CA ILE A 10 -5.03 21.10 11.21
C ILE A 10 -3.78 21.99 11.37
N ILE A 11 -2.58 21.49 11.04
CA ILE A 11 -1.32 22.24 11.20
C ILE A 11 -0.99 23.05 9.95
N LEU A 12 -1.10 22.50 8.73
CA LEU A 12 -0.76 23.25 7.50
C LEU A 12 -1.77 24.35 7.15
N SER A 13 -3.08 24.13 7.32
CA SER A 13 -4.12 25.11 6.92
C SER A 13 -4.13 26.37 7.78
N GLY A 14 -3.68 26.29 9.04
CA GLY A 14 -3.53 27.46 9.92
C GLY A 14 -2.28 28.30 9.63
N ILE A 15 -1.22 27.66 9.12
CA ILE A 15 0.09 28.27 8.87
C ILE A 15 0.06 29.11 7.58
N THR A 16 -0.55 28.60 6.51
CA THR A 16 -0.57 29.31 5.21
C THR A 16 -1.34 30.62 5.30
N VAL A 17 -2.51 30.63 5.95
CA VAL A 17 -3.30 31.86 6.14
C VAL A 17 -2.58 32.86 7.08
N SER A 18 -1.81 32.37 8.05
CA SER A 18 -1.14 33.23 9.04
C SER A 18 0.21 33.79 8.56
N LEU A 19 0.86 33.23 7.53
CA LEU A 19 2.20 33.64 7.06
C LEU A 19 2.21 34.59 5.85
N LEU A 20 1.10 34.76 5.13
CA LEU A 20 1.04 35.42 3.80
C LEU A 20 1.32 36.94 3.74
N PHE A 21 1.80 37.58 4.80
CA PHE A 21 2.11 39.02 4.79
C PHE A 21 3.32 39.35 5.67
N SER A 22 4.33 39.98 5.07
CA SER A 22 5.47 40.61 5.74
C SER A 22 5.03 41.93 6.39
N PRO A 23 5.49 42.27 7.60
CA PRO A 23 5.18 43.58 8.18
C PRO A 23 5.79 44.70 7.34
N LEU A 24 5.05 45.79 7.16
CA LEU A 24 5.46 46.96 6.36
C LEU A 24 6.65 47.74 7.01
N MET A 25 6.88 47.54 8.31
CA MET A 25 7.89 48.26 9.11
C MET A 25 8.79 47.30 9.90
N ALA A 26 10.08 47.64 10.03
CA ALA A 26 11.09 46.80 10.70
C ALA A 26 10.99 46.78 12.23
N LEU A 27 10.68 47.91 12.85
CA LEU A 27 10.41 48.09 14.28
C LEU A 27 8.93 48.48 14.50
N PRO A 28 8.40 48.40 15.73
CA PRO A 28 7.09 48.95 16.05
C PRO A 28 6.98 50.41 15.62
N SER A 29 5.79 50.87 15.21
CA SER A 29 5.63 52.23 14.68
C SER A 29 4.37 52.94 15.15
N GLY A 30 4.45 54.27 15.24
CA GLY A 30 3.35 55.12 15.71
C GLY A 30 3.01 54.95 17.20
N GLY A 31 3.99 54.58 18.03
CA GLY A 31 3.81 54.38 19.46
C GLY A 31 3.53 55.68 20.22
N LYS A 32 2.48 55.71 21.04
CA LYS A 32 2.15 56.83 21.94
C LYS A 32 1.76 56.32 23.31
N PHE A 33 2.29 56.94 24.37
CA PHE A 33 1.81 56.73 25.72
C PHE A 33 0.41 57.34 25.87
N THR A 34 -0.52 56.61 26.50
CA THR A 34 -1.94 56.99 26.62
C THR A 34 -2.46 56.75 28.04
N HIS A 35 -3.73 57.08 28.30
CA HIS A 35 -4.40 56.85 29.59
C HIS A 35 -3.69 57.49 30.79
N GLY A 36 -3.09 58.68 30.58
CA GLY A 36 -2.35 59.41 31.63
C GLY A 36 -0.99 58.80 31.99
N THR A 37 -0.45 57.89 31.17
CA THR A 37 0.92 57.38 31.28
C THR A 37 1.87 58.22 30.43
N THR A 38 3.15 58.29 30.80
CA THR A 38 4.19 59.04 30.08
C THR A 38 5.50 58.27 30.06
N GLY A 39 6.38 58.60 29.12
CA GLY A 39 7.67 57.95 28.95
C GLY A 39 8.38 58.38 27.68
N THR A 40 9.43 57.65 27.29
CA THR A 40 10.23 57.88 26.08
C THR A 40 10.23 56.66 25.17
N ILE A 41 10.26 56.89 23.86
CA ILE A 41 10.44 55.88 22.80
C ILE A 41 11.54 56.42 21.88
N ASN A 42 12.73 55.83 21.94
CA ASN A 42 13.89 56.27 21.16
C ASN A 42 14.33 55.16 20.22
N ILE A 43 14.57 55.48 18.94
CA ILE A 43 15.06 54.53 17.93
C ILE A 43 16.50 54.90 17.59
N ASN A 44 17.42 53.95 17.82
CA ASN A 44 18.84 54.06 17.51
C ASN A 44 19.23 52.92 16.58
N GLY A 45 19.27 53.19 15.27
CA GLY A 45 19.49 52.15 14.25
C GLY A 45 18.45 51.04 14.37
N ASN A 46 18.92 49.81 14.55
CA ASN A 46 18.07 48.62 14.63
C ASN A 46 17.49 48.36 16.05
N THR A 47 17.60 49.32 16.96
CA THR A 47 17.18 49.16 18.36
C THR A 47 16.20 50.26 18.76
N MET A 48 15.02 49.86 19.24
CA MET A 48 14.06 50.74 19.90
C MET A 48 14.14 50.58 21.42
N ASN A 49 14.33 51.67 22.15
CA ASN A 49 14.32 51.71 23.61
C ASN A 49 13.06 52.42 24.11
N ILE A 50 12.31 51.76 24.98
CA ILE A 50 11.06 52.24 25.56
C ILE A 50 11.22 52.33 27.08
N ASN A 51 11.00 53.51 27.66
CA ASN A 51 11.05 53.72 29.10
C ASN A 51 9.78 54.41 29.59
N GLY A 52 9.00 53.74 30.42
CA GLY A 52 7.83 54.31 31.09
C GLY A 52 8.21 54.99 32.41
N HIS A 53 7.67 56.18 32.67
CA HIS A 53 7.93 56.89 33.92
C HIS A 53 7.17 56.27 35.10
N LYS A 54 5.94 55.77 34.87
CA LYS A 54 5.11 55.09 35.88
C LYS A 54 5.50 53.61 36.05
N VAL A 55 4.97 52.96 37.10
CA VAL A 55 5.09 51.50 37.28
C VAL A 55 4.38 50.76 36.15
N SER A 56 3.19 51.22 35.76
CA SER A 56 2.42 50.68 34.64
C SER A 56 2.27 51.72 33.53
N SER A 57 2.55 51.31 32.29
CA SER A 57 2.50 52.15 31.09
C SER A 57 1.59 51.55 30.03
N VAL A 58 0.77 52.38 29.38
CA VAL A 58 -0.12 51.98 28.29
C VAL A 58 0.33 52.66 27.01
N ILE A 59 0.77 51.88 26.03
CA ILE A 59 1.31 52.35 24.76
C ILE A 59 0.45 51.82 23.63
N GLN A 60 -0.10 52.72 22.82
CA GLN A 60 -0.86 52.39 21.62
C GLN A 60 0.00 52.58 20.38
N TRP A 61 -0.01 51.60 19.48
CA TRP A 61 0.84 51.51 18.29
C TRP A 61 -0.03 51.58 17.02
N GLY A 62 -0.14 52.78 16.44
CA GLY A 62 -0.98 53.03 15.27
C GLY A 62 -0.49 52.32 14.00
N GLY A 63 0.83 52.18 13.83
CA GLY A 63 1.43 51.45 12.69
C GLY A 63 1.70 49.97 12.98
N GLY A 64 1.23 49.47 14.12
CA GLY A 64 1.42 48.08 14.56
C GLY A 64 2.71 47.85 15.34
N PHE A 65 2.85 46.61 15.83
CA PHE A 65 3.97 46.18 16.68
C PHE A 65 4.60 44.92 16.09
N SER A 66 5.67 45.07 15.31
CA SER A 66 6.47 43.98 14.77
C SER A 66 7.96 44.26 15.01
N ILE A 67 8.76 43.22 15.12
CA ILE A 67 10.21 43.31 15.34
C ILE A 67 10.87 42.38 14.32
N ASN A 68 11.46 42.92 13.27
CA ASN A 68 12.08 42.11 12.22
C ASN A 68 13.37 41.42 12.68
N GLN A 69 13.83 40.44 11.91
CA GLN A 69 15.08 39.77 12.22
C GLN A 69 16.25 40.76 12.18
N GLY A 70 17.08 40.76 13.22
CA GLY A 70 18.17 41.73 13.40
C GLY A 70 17.78 43.01 14.16
N GLU A 71 16.47 43.20 14.41
CA GLU A 71 15.95 44.32 15.18
C GLU A 71 15.76 43.97 16.66
N SER A 72 15.76 44.99 17.52
CA SER A 72 15.55 44.83 18.96
C SER A 72 14.64 45.90 19.55
N VAL A 73 13.74 45.49 20.45
CA VAL A 73 12.95 46.38 21.30
C VAL A 73 13.31 46.11 22.76
N ASN A 74 13.84 47.13 23.43
CA ASN A 74 14.24 47.09 24.83
C ASN A 74 13.25 47.89 25.69
N PHE A 75 12.59 47.22 26.63
CA PHE A 75 11.78 47.85 27.67
C PHE A 75 12.64 48.07 28.91
N GLY A 76 12.99 49.33 29.18
CA GLY A 76 13.87 49.69 30.28
C GLY A 76 13.16 49.87 31.63
N GLY A 77 13.96 50.18 32.66
CA GLY A 77 13.55 50.12 34.06
C GLY A 77 13.52 48.69 34.61
N SER A 78 13.22 48.56 35.90
CA SER A 78 13.01 47.27 36.58
C SER A 78 11.66 47.24 37.26
N ASN A 79 11.02 46.07 37.33
CA ASN A 79 9.70 45.88 37.94
C ASN A 79 8.63 46.82 37.36
N LYS A 80 8.58 46.94 36.03
CA LYS A 80 7.60 47.74 35.28
C LYS A 80 6.59 46.85 34.55
N ASN A 81 5.41 47.39 34.27
CA ASN A 81 4.36 46.77 33.48
C ASN A 81 4.12 47.57 32.19
N TYR A 82 4.30 46.96 31.03
CA TYR A 82 4.13 47.59 29.72
C TYR A 82 2.98 46.94 28.94
N LEU A 83 1.86 47.64 28.85
CA LEU A 83 0.71 47.25 28.01
C LEU A 83 0.85 47.89 26.63
N ASN A 84 1.11 47.06 25.62
CA ASN A 84 1.30 47.45 24.22
C ASN A 84 0.09 47.00 23.41
N ILE A 85 -0.60 47.96 22.78
CA ILE A 85 -1.82 47.70 22.02
C ILE A 85 -1.59 48.11 20.58
N ALA A 86 -1.66 47.15 19.66
CA ALA A 86 -1.49 47.39 18.23
C ALA A 86 -2.86 47.60 17.56
N HIS A 87 -3.03 48.74 16.88
CA HIS A 87 -4.30 49.17 16.28
C HIS A 87 -4.31 49.10 14.73
N GLY A 88 -3.25 48.57 14.10
CA GLY A 88 -3.18 48.41 12.65
C GLY A 88 -4.02 47.25 12.11
N THR A 89 -4.02 47.06 10.79
CA THR A 89 -4.66 45.91 10.11
C THR A 89 -3.79 44.65 10.08
N SER A 90 -2.53 44.77 10.50
CA SER A 90 -1.54 43.70 10.44
C SER A 90 -1.34 42.99 11.78
N LYS A 91 -1.04 41.70 11.70
CA LYS A 91 -0.56 40.87 12.83
C LYS A 91 0.77 41.39 13.39
N SER A 92 1.03 41.12 14.66
CA SER A 92 2.34 41.35 15.27
C SER A 92 3.29 40.21 14.94
N THR A 93 4.41 40.50 14.27
CA THR A 93 5.43 39.49 13.93
C THR A 93 6.72 39.79 14.69
N ILE A 94 7.14 38.87 15.55
CA ILE A 94 8.37 38.99 16.35
C ILE A 94 9.41 38.00 15.79
N ALA A 95 10.34 38.52 15.01
CA ALA A 95 11.48 37.81 14.44
C ALA A 95 12.84 38.24 15.01
N GLY A 96 12.90 39.44 15.59
CA GLY A 96 14.05 39.94 16.36
C GLY A 96 13.91 39.72 17.86
N LEU A 97 14.54 40.60 18.64
CA LEU A 97 14.62 40.51 20.10
C LEU A 97 13.65 41.46 20.79
N LEU A 98 12.73 40.93 21.61
CA LEU A 98 12.00 41.68 22.62
C LEU A 98 12.67 41.45 23.97
N ASN A 99 13.31 42.47 24.52
CA ASN A 99 14.05 42.39 25.76
C ASN A 99 13.41 43.26 26.85
N ALA A 100 12.91 42.63 27.89
CA ALA A 100 12.18 43.24 29.00
C ALA A 100 12.53 42.54 30.33
N ASN A 101 13.80 42.19 30.52
CA ASN A 101 14.28 41.51 31.74
C ASN A 101 13.82 42.24 33.01
N GLY A 102 13.19 41.52 33.93
CA GLY A 102 12.63 42.09 35.17
C GLY A 102 11.30 42.85 35.00
N ASN A 103 10.76 42.97 33.80
CA ASN A 103 9.52 43.69 33.49
C ASN A 103 8.43 42.75 32.94
N ASN A 104 7.16 43.15 33.09
CA ASN A 104 6.01 42.46 32.52
C ASN A 104 5.61 43.14 31.21
N VAL A 105 5.43 42.35 30.14
CA VAL A 105 5.04 42.85 28.81
C VAL A 105 3.75 42.18 28.38
N PHE A 106 2.78 43.00 27.99
CA PHE A 106 1.49 42.59 27.45
C PHE A 106 1.41 43.13 26.01
N LEU A 107 1.26 42.24 25.04
CA LEU A 107 1.10 42.57 23.64
C LEU A 107 -0.30 42.17 23.18
N ILE A 108 -1.12 43.16 22.87
CA ILE A 108 -2.51 43.00 22.46
C ILE A 108 -2.63 43.37 20.98
N ASN A 109 -2.97 42.39 20.14
CA ASN A 109 -3.22 42.62 18.71
C ASN A 109 -4.35 41.73 18.21
N PRO A 110 -5.56 42.28 17.95
CA PRO A 110 -6.69 41.50 17.45
C PRO A 110 -6.48 40.76 16.13
N ASN A 111 -5.51 41.17 15.32
CA ASN A 111 -5.20 40.52 14.04
C ASN A 111 -4.28 39.30 14.19
N GLY A 112 -3.67 39.09 15.36
CA GLY A 112 -2.80 37.95 15.64
C GLY A 112 -1.40 38.33 16.11
N VAL A 113 -0.74 37.37 16.76
CA VAL A 113 0.64 37.48 17.25
C VAL A 113 1.43 36.24 16.83
N ILE A 114 2.57 36.45 16.18
CA ILE A 114 3.46 35.38 15.72
C ILE A 114 4.86 35.65 16.27
N ILE A 115 5.38 34.75 17.09
CA ILE A 115 6.79 34.68 17.44
C ILE A 115 7.43 33.69 16.48
N THR A 116 8.25 34.19 15.56
CA THR A 116 8.87 33.36 14.52
C THR A 116 10.03 32.53 15.07
N LYS A 117 10.58 31.63 14.26
CA LYS A 117 11.70 30.75 14.62
C LYS A 117 12.95 31.48 15.13
N THR A 118 13.16 32.73 14.71
CA THR A 118 14.30 33.56 15.16
C THR A 118 13.92 34.51 16.29
N GLY A 119 12.63 34.69 16.56
CA GLY A 119 12.14 35.58 17.59
C GLY A 119 12.57 35.14 18.98
N THR A 120 13.00 36.10 19.79
CA THR A 120 13.38 35.86 21.20
C THR A 120 12.70 36.89 22.08
N ILE A 121 12.07 36.42 23.15
CA ILE A 121 11.39 37.25 24.15
C ILE A 121 12.03 36.97 25.49
N ASN A 122 12.54 38.01 26.16
CA ASN A 122 12.99 37.93 27.54
C ASN A 122 12.13 38.86 28.40
N ALA A 123 11.48 38.35 29.43
CA ALA A 123 10.59 39.12 30.31
C ALA A 123 10.52 38.51 31.72
N ASN A 124 9.94 39.21 32.69
CA ASN A 124 9.45 38.56 33.91
C ASN A 124 8.11 37.85 33.65
N ARG A 125 7.17 38.54 33.00
CA ARG A 125 5.91 37.96 32.50
C ARG A 125 5.69 38.39 31.06
N PHE A 126 5.31 37.45 30.22
CA PHE A 126 4.91 37.75 28.84
C PHE A 126 3.46 37.35 28.61
N VAL A 127 2.67 38.29 28.07
CA VAL A 127 1.28 38.05 27.68
C VAL A 127 1.10 38.45 26.23
N ALA A 128 0.58 37.53 25.41
CA ALA A 128 0.15 37.81 24.05
C ALA A 128 -1.34 37.52 23.92
N SER A 129 -2.12 38.47 23.40
CA SER A 129 -3.56 38.30 23.25
C SER A 129 -4.11 38.90 21.96
N THR A 130 -5.08 38.20 21.36
CA THR A 130 -5.88 38.72 20.23
C THR A 130 -7.25 39.24 20.64
N SER A 131 -7.55 39.24 21.93
CA SER A 131 -8.73 39.91 22.44
C SER A 131 -8.54 41.42 22.45
N SER A 132 -9.50 42.17 21.89
CA SER A 132 -9.46 43.62 22.07
C SER A 132 -9.75 44.01 23.52
N MET A 133 -9.06 45.04 23.97
CA MET A 133 -9.21 45.62 25.30
C MET A 133 -10.09 46.87 25.23
N ASP A 134 -10.96 47.06 26.22
CA ASP A 134 -11.77 48.28 26.33
C ASP A 134 -11.03 49.38 27.09
N ASN A 135 -11.53 50.61 26.97
CA ASN A 135 -10.94 51.81 27.55
C ASN A 135 -10.86 51.74 29.08
N THR A 136 -11.88 51.19 29.74
CA THR A 136 -11.91 51.02 31.19
C THR A 136 -10.81 50.09 31.69
N THR A 137 -10.61 48.96 31.02
CA THR A 137 -9.56 48.00 31.34
C THR A 137 -8.17 48.61 31.14
N MET A 138 -7.96 49.38 30.06
CA MET A 138 -6.72 50.11 29.83
C MET A 138 -6.45 51.16 30.92
N GLN A 139 -7.48 51.91 31.33
CA GLN A 139 -7.37 52.89 32.40
C GLN A 139 -7.05 52.23 33.75
N ASN A 140 -7.70 51.10 34.06
CA ASN A 140 -7.42 50.32 35.26
C ASN A 140 -5.98 49.80 35.28
N PHE A 141 -5.45 49.37 34.14
CA PHE A 141 -4.04 48.98 34.02
C PHE A 141 -3.11 50.19 34.25
N ALA A 142 -3.41 51.34 33.65
CA ALA A 142 -2.62 52.57 33.81
C ALA A 142 -2.56 53.08 35.26
N ASN A 143 -3.59 52.77 36.06
CA ASN A 143 -3.72 53.18 37.46
C ASN A 143 -3.01 52.22 38.44
N MET A 144 -2.45 51.10 37.97
CA MET A 144 -1.70 50.17 38.83
C MET A 144 -0.42 50.84 39.33
N ASN A 145 -0.30 50.93 40.66
CA ASN A 145 0.85 51.54 41.33
C ASN A 145 1.84 50.50 41.84
N ASN A 146 1.47 49.22 41.91
CA ASN A 146 2.35 48.13 42.32
C ASN A 146 2.70 47.23 41.11
N PHE A 147 3.96 46.84 41.00
CA PHE A 147 4.43 45.90 39.98
C PHE A 147 3.64 44.59 40.01
N ASN A 148 3.37 44.08 41.22
CA ASN A 148 2.72 42.81 41.44
C ASN A 148 1.27 42.76 40.95
N ASP A 149 0.60 43.91 40.81
CA ASP A 149 -0.75 43.98 40.22
C ASP A 149 -0.74 43.45 38.77
N GLY A 150 0.36 43.74 38.05
CA GLY A 150 0.62 43.22 36.72
C GLY A 150 0.84 41.71 36.68
N LEU A 151 1.15 41.04 37.80
CA LEU A 151 1.25 39.57 37.85
C LEU A 151 -0.11 38.87 37.91
N SER A 152 -1.15 39.60 38.30
CA SER A 152 -2.53 39.12 38.39
C SER A 152 -3.39 39.58 37.21
N PHE A 153 -3.04 40.71 36.58
CA PHE A 153 -3.75 41.21 35.41
C PHE A 153 -3.79 40.20 34.25
N SER A 154 -4.97 39.98 33.66
CA SER A 154 -5.14 39.02 32.57
C SER A 154 -6.20 39.53 31.58
N PRO A 155 -5.89 39.66 30.27
CA PRO A 155 -6.85 40.16 29.28
C PRO A 155 -8.10 39.30 29.15
N VAL A 156 -9.26 39.91 28.88
CA VAL A 156 -10.50 39.13 28.72
C VAL A 156 -10.47 38.31 27.43
N PHE A 157 -10.61 36.98 27.51
CA PHE A 157 -10.75 36.17 26.29
C PHE A 157 -12.13 36.42 25.64
N LYS A 158 -12.14 36.78 24.36
CA LYS A 158 -13.35 37.04 23.56
C LYS A 158 -13.43 36.01 22.43
N PRO A 159 -14.19 34.90 22.60
CA PRO A 159 -14.18 33.76 21.68
C PRO A 159 -14.52 34.06 20.21
N ASN A 160 -15.23 35.16 19.93
CA ASN A 160 -15.73 35.48 18.59
C ASN A 160 -14.74 36.29 17.73
N LYS A 161 -13.50 36.49 18.18
CA LYS A 161 -12.47 37.24 17.43
C LYS A 161 -11.49 36.28 16.75
N LEU A 162 -11.08 36.59 15.52
CA LEU A 162 -10.42 35.64 14.60
C LEU A 162 -8.88 35.54 14.71
N GLY A 163 -8.21 36.43 15.45
CA GLY A 163 -6.74 36.43 15.51
C GLY A 163 -6.14 35.22 16.23
N ASN A 164 -5.05 34.66 15.71
CA ASN A 164 -4.32 33.52 16.28
C ASN A 164 -3.06 33.97 17.05
N VAL A 165 -2.60 33.12 17.99
CA VAL A 165 -1.28 33.25 18.62
C VAL A 165 -0.44 32.05 18.27
N VAL A 166 0.72 32.28 17.64
CA VAL A 166 1.64 31.23 17.23
C VAL A 166 3.02 31.50 17.82
N ASN A 167 3.57 30.53 18.54
CA ASN A 167 4.96 30.56 19.00
C ASN A 167 5.79 29.48 18.31
N MET A 168 6.83 29.91 17.60
CA MET A 168 7.89 29.08 17.02
C MET A 168 9.28 29.50 17.53
N GLY A 169 9.36 30.56 18.34
CA GLY A 169 10.62 31.13 18.84
C GLY A 169 10.88 30.82 20.30
N ASN A 170 11.78 31.60 20.90
CA ASN A 170 12.19 31.46 22.29
C ASN A 170 11.47 32.45 23.20
N ILE A 171 10.98 31.98 24.34
CA ILE A 171 10.39 32.82 25.38
C ILE A 171 11.06 32.47 26.71
N ASN A 172 11.78 33.41 27.28
CA ASN A 172 12.39 33.32 28.61
C ASN A 172 11.60 34.24 29.55
N ALA A 173 10.72 33.66 30.37
CA ALA A 173 9.92 34.42 31.33
C ALA A 173 9.54 33.58 32.54
N ASN A 174 9.24 34.20 33.69
CA ASN A 174 8.73 33.46 34.85
C ASN A 174 7.28 32.98 34.63
N LYS A 175 6.47 33.77 33.91
CA LYS A 175 5.07 33.44 33.58
C LYS A 175 4.75 33.79 32.11
N VAL A 176 4.01 32.92 31.43
CA VAL A 176 3.54 33.12 30.05
C VAL A 176 2.03 32.92 29.96
N LEU A 177 1.33 33.83 29.28
CA LEU A 177 -0.11 33.71 28.97
C LEU A 177 -0.34 34.02 27.48
N LEU A 178 -0.86 33.05 26.74
CA LEU A 178 -1.16 33.18 25.31
C LEU A 178 -2.66 33.01 25.08
N ILE A 179 -3.29 34.00 24.46
CA ILE A 179 -4.74 34.06 24.27
C ILE A 179 -5.05 34.32 22.78
N GLY A 180 -5.70 33.38 22.11
CA GLY A 180 -6.05 33.52 20.69
C GLY A 180 -7.30 32.74 20.30
N ASN A 181 -7.81 32.96 19.09
CA ASN A 181 -8.78 32.05 18.48
C ASN A 181 -8.19 30.64 18.40
N LYS A 182 -7.02 30.54 17.76
CA LYS A 182 -6.14 29.38 17.83
C LYS A 182 -4.84 29.75 18.54
N VAL A 183 -4.39 28.89 19.45
CA VAL A 183 -3.05 28.97 20.07
C VAL A 183 -2.23 27.78 19.61
N LEU A 184 -1.08 28.06 18.98
CA LEU A 184 -0.18 27.05 18.45
C LEU A 184 1.21 27.20 19.06
N LEU A 185 1.68 26.18 19.79
CA LEU A 185 3.09 26.03 20.14
C LEU A 185 3.70 25.01 19.18
N GLN A 186 4.68 25.44 18.40
CA GLN A 186 5.32 24.58 17.42
C GLN A 186 6.83 24.55 17.66
N SER A 187 7.35 23.34 17.67
CA SER A 187 8.79 23.14 17.65
C SER A 187 9.41 23.61 16.35
N SER A 188 10.59 24.19 16.46
CA SER A 188 11.42 24.60 15.36
C SER A 188 12.88 24.43 15.73
N PHE A 189 13.61 23.80 14.82
CA PHE A 189 15.04 23.62 14.97
C PHE A 189 15.76 24.73 14.21
N ASN A 190 16.58 25.49 14.91
CA ASN A 190 17.46 26.47 14.30
C ASN A 190 18.71 25.75 13.79
N THR A 191 18.79 25.55 12.48
CA THR A 191 19.90 24.84 11.83
C THR A 191 21.24 25.55 11.99
N LYS A 192 21.27 26.88 12.03
CA LYS A 192 22.50 27.68 12.19
C LYS A 192 23.07 27.51 13.60
N ASN A 193 22.23 27.65 14.62
CA ASN A 193 22.67 27.62 16.01
C ASN A 193 22.66 26.20 16.59
N LYS A 194 22.14 25.21 15.86
CA LYS A 194 21.87 23.84 16.32
C LYS A 194 21.06 23.80 17.62
N THR A 195 20.20 24.80 17.82
CA THR A 195 19.37 24.95 19.02
C THR A 195 17.91 24.73 18.67
N PHE A 196 17.21 24.10 19.60
CA PHE A 196 15.78 23.90 19.56
C PHE A 196 15.08 25.07 20.28
N ASN A 197 13.97 25.59 19.75
CA ASN A 197 13.28 26.72 20.39
C ASN A 197 12.56 26.29 21.67
N GLN A 198 12.64 27.12 22.71
CA GLN A 198 12.06 26.78 24.02
C GLN A 198 11.30 27.95 24.66
N ILE A 199 10.21 27.61 25.33
CA ILE A 199 9.53 28.41 26.33
C ILE A 199 10.08 27.96 27.68
N LYS A 200 10.98 28.76 28.24
CA LYS A 200 11.47 28.61 29.60
C LYS A 200 10.58 29.45 30.51
N ALA A 201 9.66 28.79 31.21
CA ALA A 201 8.76 29.44 32.16
C ALA A 201 8.19 28.48 33.21
N SER A 202 8.14 28.92 34.48
CA SER A 202 7.56 28.11 35.55
C SER A 202 6.07 27.86 35.37
N ASN A 203 5.33 28.85 34.85
CA ASN A 203 3.89 28.72 34.58
C ASN A 203 3.53 29.23 33.19
N ILE A 204 2.82 28.39 32.44
CA ILE A 204 2.31 28.71 31.11
C ILE A 204 0.80 28.51 31.11
N HIS A 205 0.05 29.47 30.56
CA HIS A 205 -1.39 29.33 30.36
C HIS A 205 -1.74 29.60 28.89
N LEU A 206 -2.33 28.61 28.23
CA LEU A 206 -2.83 28.70 26.86
C LEU A 206 -4.36 28.81 26.89
N VAL A 207 -4.92 29.81 26.20
CA VAL A 207 -6.37 30.08 26.17
C VAL A 207 -6.83 30.31 24.74
N GLY A 208 -7.84 29.58 24.30
CA GLY A 208 -8.40 29.77 22.95
C GLY A 208 -9.57 28.86 22.62
N ASN A 209 -10.12 29.03 21.42
CA ASN A 209 -11.11 28.11 20.88
C ASN A 209 -10.45 26.77 20.53
N GLU A 210 -9.30 26.85 19.86
CA GLU A 210 -8.49 25.70 19.45
C GLU A 210 -7.05 25.82 19.99
N ILE A 211 -6.52 24.78 20.62
CA ILE A 211 -5.16 24.80 21.19
C ILE A 211 -4.38 23.56 20.75
N HIS A 212 -3.22 23.76 20.12
CA HIS A 212 -2.29 22.69 19.79
C HIS A 212 -0.90 23.04 20.30
N ALA A 213 -0.34 22.20 21.18
CA ALA A 213 0.96 22.47 21.77
C ALA A 213 1.91 21.27 21.67
N ASP A 214 3.03 21.50 20.99
CA ASP A 214 4.18 20.61 21.00
C ASP A 214 4.94 20.77 22.32
N ILE A 215 4.88 19.77 23.17
CA ILE A 215 5.51 19.85 24.50
C ILE A 215 7.04 19.86 24.43
N ALA A 216 7.65 19.50 23.29
CA ALA A 216 9.10 19.60 23.12
C ALA A 216 9.57 21.06 23.31
N THR A 217 8.71 22.04 23.03
CA THR A 217 8.96 23.47 23.22
C THR A 217 9.05 23.90 24.68
N LEU A 218 8.72 23.04 25.64
CA LEU A 218 8.64 23.42 27.05
C LEU A 218 9.92 23.08 27.79
N LYS A 219 10.32 23.96 28.71
CA LYS A 219 11.47 23.77 29.60
C LYS A 219 11.26 24.47 30.95
N ASP A 220 11.74 23.84 32.01
CA ASP A 220 11.69 24.35 33.40
C ASP A 220 10.25 24.72 33.85
N ILE A 221 9.26 23.93 33.41
CA ILE A 221 7.84 24.17 33.71
C ILE A 221 7.42 23.48 35.01
N ASN A 222 6.62 24.17 35.83
CA ASN A 222 5.92 23.59 36.97
C ASN A 222 4.46 23.24 36.58
N LYS A 223 3.77 24.17 35.90
CA LYS A 223 2.37 24.03 35.50
C LYS A 223 2.13 24.53 34.08
N LEU A 224 1.42 23.71 33.30
CA LEU A 224 0.86 24.05 32.00
C LEU A 224 -0.67 24.07 32.10
N TYR A 225 -1.23 25.26 32.20
CA TYR A 225 -2.67 25.47 32.21
C TYR A 225 -3.23 25.59 30.80
N ILE A 226 -4.36 24.93 30.53
CA ILE A 226 -5.01 25.03 29.23
C ILE A 226 -6.50 25.29 29.39
N THR A 227 -6.99 26.24 28.58
CA THR A 227 -8.41 26.54 28.39
C THR A 227 -8.72 26.50 26.90
N ALA A 228 -8.84 25.30 26.35
CA ALA A 228 -9.38 25.08 25.00
C ALA A 228 -10.90 24.98 25.08
N LYS A 229 -11.63 25.95 24.50
CA LYS A 229 -13.09 26.01 24.54
C LYS A 229 -13.74 24.95 23.63
N ASP A 230 -13.18 24.73 22.44
CA ASP A 230 -13.81 23.88 21.43
C ASP A 230 -13.06 22.55 21.26
N LYS A 231 -11.75 22.59 21.02
CA LYS A 231 -10.91 21.38 20.83
C LYS A 231 -9.41 21.66 21.00
N GLY A 232 -8.58 20.61 21.09
CA GLY A 232 -7.14 20.80 21.06
C GLY A 232 -6.31 19.53 21.29
N SER A 233 -4.99 19.67 21.30
CA SER A 233 -4.08 18.57 21.60
C SER A 233 -2.77 19.00 22.25
N LEU A 234 -2.29 18.20 23.19
CA LEU A 234 -0.88 18.11 23.54
C LEU A 234 -0.24 16.97 22.75
N TYR A 235 0.91 17.21 22.16
CA TYR A 235 1.62 16.20 21.37
C TYR A 235 3.13 16.36 21.48
N LEU A 236 3.84 15.30 21.09
CA LEU A 236 5.29 15.24 21.05
C LEU A 236 5.71 14.42 19.85
N ASN A 237 6.34 15.04 18.85
CA ASN A 237 6.85 14.31 17.69
C ASN A 237 8.30 13.85 17.92
N ALA A 238 8.72 12.78 17.23
CA ALA A 238 10.05 12.20 17.38
C ALA A 238 11.19 13.20 17.12
N THR A 239 11.02 14.13 16.18
CA THR A 239 11.99 15.22 15.96
C THR A 239 12.16 16.08 17.21
N GLY A 240 11.06 16.52 17.83
CA GLY A 240 11.09 17.32 19.06
C GLY A 240 11.67 16.53 20.24
N TYR A 241 11.25 15.27 20.37
CA TYR A 241 11.72 14.36 21.42
C TYR A 241 13.24 14.09 21.30
N TYR A 242 13.79 13.96 20.10
CA TYR A 242 15.23 13.77 19.89
C TYR A 242 16.08 14.94 20.42
N TYR A 243 15.59 16.18 20.33
CA TYR A 243 16.30 17.34 20.85
C TYR A 243 16.00 17.63 22.33
N ASN A 244 14.86 17.15 22.86
CA ASN A 244 14.47 17.36 24.24
C ASN A 244 13.79 16.11 24.86
N PRO A 245 14.51 15.01 25.11
CA PRO A 245 13.88 13.78 25.64
C PRO A 245 13.20 13.96 27.01
N SER A 246 13.69 14.89 27.84
CA SER A 246 13.06 15.23 29.12
C SER A 246 11.67 15.81 28.98
N SER A 247 11.31 16.37 27.81
CA SER A 247 10.00 16.98 27.61
C SER A 247 8.85 16.00 27.72
N PHE A 248 9.09 14.69 27.52
CA PHE A 248 8.05 13.67 27.69
C PHE A 248 7.40 13.72 29.08
N SER A 249 8.16 14.09 30.11
CA SER A 249 7.63 14.27 31.47
C SER A 249 6.65 15.44 31.61
N HIS A 250 6.69 16.41 30.69
CA HIS A 250 5.85 17.62 30.71
C HIS A 250 4.38 17.36 30.40
N PHE A 251 4.04 16.20 29.85
CA PHE A 251 2.65 15.74 29.81
C PHE A 251 2.01 15.67 31.21
N ASN A 252 2.80 15.44 32.27
CA ASN A 252 2.31 15.38 33.65
C ASN A 252 2.11 16.76 34.29
N ASN A 253 2.64 17.83 33.69
CA ASN A 253 2.47 19.20 34.19
C ASN A 253 1.16 19.86 33.70
N TYR A 254 0.42 19.19 32.82
CA TYR A 254 -0.83 19.66 32.25
C TYR A 254 -1.96 19.69 33.29
N GLU A 255 -2.69 20.81 33.35
CA GLU A 255 -3.90 20.97 34.16
C GLU A 255 -4.95 21.75 33.35
N SER A 256 -6.17 21.22 33.24
CA SER A 256 -7.28 21.97 32.67
C SER A 256 -7.71 23.08 33.62
N LYS A 257 -7.91 24.29 33.10
CA LYS A 257 -8.24 25.46 33.92
C LYS A 257 -9.29 26.31 33.24
N ALA A 258 -10.30 26.76 33.99
CA ALA A 258 -11.24 27.74 33.47
C ALA A 258 -10.57 29.11 33.34
N TYR A 259 -10.99 29.90 32.35
CA TYR A 259 -10.50 31.27 32.15
C TYR A 259 -11.68 32.20 31.84
N ASN A 260 -11.91 33.18 32.71
CA ASN A 260 -12.97 34.18 32.57
C ASN A 260 -14.36 33.58 32.29
N GLY A 261 -14.74 32.54 33.05
CA GLY A 261 -16.02 31.85 32.89
C GLY A 261 -16.08 30.87 31.72
N ILE A 262 -15.01 30.75 30.93
CA ILE A 262 -14.91 29.78 29.83
C ILE A 262 -14.26 28.51 30.37
N ASN A 263 -15.00 27.40 30.25
CA ASN A 263 -14.53 26.08 30.66
C ASN A 263 -13.68 25.43 29.57
N HIS A 264 -12.78 24.55 30.00
CA HIS A 264 -12.03 23.69 29.10
C HIS A 264 -12.89 22.52 28.63
N ASN A 265 -12.92 22.26 27.33
CA ASN A 265 -13.58 21.09 26.75
C ASN A 265 -12.67 19.87 26.86
N ASN A 266 -12.86 19.07 27.92
CA ASN A 266 -12.11 17.83 28.13
C ASN A 266 -12.47 16.73 27.11
N THR A 267 -13.68 16.75 26.53
CA THR A 267 -14.14 15.71 25.59
C THR A 267 -13.37 15.77 24.27
N ASN A 268 -13.15 16.97 23.74
CA ASN A 268 -12.50 17.19 22.44
C ASN A 268 -11.04 17.63 22.56
N PHE A 269 -10.42 17.42 23.73
CA PHE A 269 -9.01 17.72 23.96
C PHE A 269 -8.21 16.45 24.16
N SER A 270 -7.20 16.23 23.31
CA SER A 270 -6.39 15.02 23.34
C SER A 270 -5.04 15.26 24.03
N ASN A 271 -4.77 14.53 25.11
CA ASN A 271 -3.45 14.47 25.73
C ASN A 271 -2.66 13.27 25.19
N MET A 272 -1.94 13.45 24.08
CA MET A 272 -1.29 12.37 23.33
C MET A 272 0.03 11.95 23.99
N ARG A 273 -0.05 11.21 25.10
CA ARG A 273 1.11 10.79 25.92
C ARG A 273 1.93 9.64 25.28
N TYR A 274 2.40 9.86 24.07
CA TYR A 274 3.27 8.99 23.29
C TYR A 274 4.17 9.85 22.39
N VAL A 275 5.20 9.24 21.79
CA VAL A 275 6.02 9.92 20.77
C VAL A 275 5.43 9.65 19.39
N GLY A 276 4.94 10.69 18.73
CA GLY A 276 4.37 10.64 17.38
C GLY A 276 5.43 10.62 16.29
N ILE A 277 5.21 9.83 15.24
CA ILE A 277 6.08 9.71 14.08
C ILE A 277 5.23 9.90 12.83
N GLY A 278 5.34 11.06 12.19
CA GLY A 278 4.44 11.46 11.09
C GLY A 278 5.13 11.68 9.74
N SER A 279 6.45 11.50 9.67
CA SER A 279 7.27 11.79 8.49
C SER A 279 8.54 10.96 8.46
N ASP A 280 9.21 10.93 7.31
CA ASP A 280 10.55 10.37 7.14
C ASP A 280 11.58 11.07 8.04
N VAL A 281 11.44 12.39 8.23
CA VAL A 281 12.28 13.18 9.15
C VAL A 281 12.06 12.79 10.61
N ASP A 282 10.81 12.54 11.04
CA ASP A 282 10.53 12.04 12.38
C ASP A 282 11.10 10.63 12.58
N TRP A 283 10.95 9.74 11.59
CA TRP A 283 11.55 8.41 11.64
C TRP A 283 13.08 8.48 11.72
N TRP A 284 13.70 9.39 10.97
CA TRP A 284 15.14 9.64 11.03
C TRP A 284 15.60 9.99 12.45
N HIS A 285 14.89 10.91 13.12
CA HIS A 285 15.20 11.29 14.50
C HIS A 285 14.87 10.18 15.51
N PHE A 286 13.82 9.39 15.26
CA PHE A 286 13.49 8.21 16.06
C PHE A 286 14.60 7.16 15.99
N ALA A 287 15.00 6.75 14.79
CA ALA A 287 16.06 5.77 14.58
C ALA A 287 17.39 6.25 15.14
N LYS A 288 17.79 7.49 14.83
CA LYS A 288 19.03 8.08 15.34
C LYS A 288 19.02 8.20 16.86
N GLY A 289 17.94 8.75 17.43
CA GLY A 289 17.78 8.89 18.88
C GLY A 289 17.84 7.55 19.62
N TRP A 290 17.19 6.52 19.07
CA TRP A 290 17.24 5.18 19.62
C TRP A 290 18.65 4.59 19.54
N ASN A 291 19.28 4.63 18.36
CA ASN A 291 20.57 3.98 18.13
C ASN A 291 21.72 4.68 18.89
N GLU A 292 21.69 6.01 19.02
CA GLU A 292 22.72 6.79 19.74
C GLU A 292 22.42 6.99 21.24
N ASN A 293 21.20 6.68 21.70
CA ASN A 293 20.73 6.96 23.06
C ASN A 293 20.91 8.43 23.51
N LYS A 294 20.75 9.38 22.58
CA LYS A 294 20.99 10.80 22.84
C LYS A 294 20.18 11.29 24.05
N ALA A 295 20.87 11.78 25.08
CA ALA A 295 20.27 12.36 26.29
C ALA A 295 19.17 11.48 26.94
N GLY A 296 19.34 10.15 26.94
CA GLY A 296 18.38 9.22 27.54
C GLY A 296 17.13 8.96 26.70
N PHE A 297 17.21 9.09 25.37
CA PHE A 297 16.09 8.86 24.45
C PHE A 297 15.34 7.55 24.71
N ARG A 298 16.04 6.48 25.12
CA ARG A 298 15.45 5.15 25.36
C ARG A 298 14.64 5.04 26.65
N THR A 299 14.78 5.99 27.59
CA THR A 299 14.26 5.83 28.96
C THR A 299 12.95 6.56 29.22
N SER A 300 12.70 7.71 28.60
CA SER A 300 11.58 8.58 29.01
C SER A 300 10.24 8.14 28.43
N ALA A 301 10.19 7.77 27.15
CA ALA A 301 8.97 7.35 26.46
C ALA A 301 8.82 5.82 26.43
N SER A 302 7.59 5.34 26.66
CA SER A 302 7.24 3.91 26.62
C SER A 302 6.47 3.49 25.37
N GLU A 303 5.92 4.44 24.61
CA GLU A 303 5.07 4.18 23.45
C GLU A 303 5.39 5.16 22.31
N TYR A 304 5.49 4.61 21.10
CA TYR A 304 5.74 5.32 19.86
C TYR A 304 4.60 5.01 18.88
N LYS A 305 4.04 6.03 18.23
CA LYS A 305 2.91 5.84 17.32
C LYS A 305 3.13 6.50 15.97
N LEU A 306 2.73 5.82 14.90
CA LEU A 306 2.60 6.48 13.60
C LEU A 306 1.42 7.44 13.62
N THR A 307 1.60 8.64 13.09
CA THR A 307 0.54 9.66 12.98
C THR A 307 0.15 9.96 11.54
N ASN A 308 0.82 9.32 10.58
CA ASN A 308 0.61 9.44 9.14
C ASN A 308 1.31 8.29 8.39
N ASP A 309 0.93 8.08 7.13
CA ASP A 309 1.74 7.28 6.20
C ASP A 309 3.11 7.93 6.00
N ILE A 310 4.15 7.11 5.88
CA ILE A 310 5.54 7.56 5.70
C ILE A 310 6.12 6.94 4.44
N ASP A 311 6.65 7.78 3.54
CA ASP A 311 7.35 7.37 2.33
C ASP A 311 8.87 7.55 2.53
N PHE A 312 9.62 6.44 2.48
CA PHE A 312 11.07 6.43 2.65
C PHE A 312 11.86 6.59 1.35
N LYS A 313 11.21 6.89 0.22
CA LYS A 313 11.87 7.26 -1.04
C LYS A 313 12.86 6.20 -1.53
N GLY A 314 12.62 4.93 -1.26
CA GLY A 314 13.53 3.82 -1.59
C GLY A 314 13.63 3.51 -3.09
N ASN A 315 12.62 3.85 -3.90
CA ASN A 315 12.53 3.66 -5.36
C ASN A 315 13.12 2.34 -5.88
N LYS A 316 12.91 1.23 -5.14
CA LYS A 316 13.46 -0.09 -5.45
C LYS A 316 15.00 -0.14 -5.61
N GLY A 317 15.72 0.85 -5.09
CA GLY A 317 17.17 1.01 -5.31
C GLY A 317 17.56 1.43 -6.72
N GLN A 318 16.63 2.02 -7.51
CA GLN A 318 16.89 2.42 -8.89
C GLN A 318 17.22 3.92 -8.99
N GLY A 319 18.32 4.22 -9.70
CA GLY A 319 18.86 5.58 -9.85
C GLY A 319 20.04 5.85 -8.91
N VAL A 320 20.40 7.12 -8.77
CA VAL A 320 21.50 7.60 -7.93
C VAL A 320 21.03 7.77 -6.48
N GLU A 321 21.65 7.06 -5.54
CA GLU A 321 21.37 7.19 -4.10
C GLU A 321 21.58 8.65 -3.62
N GLY A 322 20.70 9.13 -2.75
CA GLY A 322 20.67 10.51 -2.24
C GLY A 322 20.09 11.54 -3.21
N ARG A 323 19.92 11.18 -4.50
CA ARG A 323 19.28 12.04 -5.53
C ARG A 323 17.93 11.49 -5.95
N ASP A 324 17.92 10.29 -6.51
CA ASP A 324 16.73 9.65 -7.09
C ASP A 324 16.02 8.75 -6.06
N TRP A 325 16.77 8.24 -5.08
CA TRP A 325 16.25 7.38 -4.02
C TRP A 325 17.11 7.48 -2.74
N GLN A 326 16.58 7.01 -1.61
CA GLN A 326 17.27 6.98 -0.33
C GLN A 326 17.42 5.55 0.15
N ASN A 327 18.63 5.18 0.57
CA ASN A 327 18.87 3.90 1.19
C ASN A 327 18.40 3.92 2.64
N TYR A 328 17.51 3.01 3.02
CA TYR A 328 16.99 2.94 4.39
C TYR A 328 18.11 2.70 5.41
N ALA A 329 19.14 1.94 5.04
CA ALA A 329 20.29 1.68 5.92
C ALA A 329 21.26 2.86 6.04
N ASN A 330 21.14 3.88 5.17
CA ASN A 330 21.99 5.08 5.16
C ASN A 330 21.23 6.30 4.60
N TYR A 331 20.21 6.75 5.35
CA TYR A 331 19.29 7.78 4.91
C TYR A 331 19.82 9.18 5.25
N CYS A 332 19.94 10.04 4.24
CA CYS A 332 20.54 11.36 4.35
C CYS A 332 19.51 12.48 4.20
N LEU A 333 19.40 13.33 5.23
CA LEU A 333 18.62 14.59 5.14
C LEU A 333 19.40 15.71 4.43
N SER A 334 20.73 15.59 4.38
CA SER A 334 21.65 16.46 3.63
C SER A 334 22.99 15.74 3.39
N THR A 335 23.87 16.31 2.56
CA THR A 335 25.14 15.71 2.06
C THR A 335 26.07 15.13 3.14
N TYR A 336 25.92 15.52 4.41
CA TYR A 336 26.74 15.01 5.53
C TYR A 336 25.93 14.65 6.78
N ASN A 337 24.61 14.52 6.66
CA ASN A 337 23.73 14.21 7.78
C ASN A 337 22.89 12.97 7.48
N CYS A 338 23.57 11.82 7.56
CA CYS A 338 23.00 10.51 7.31
C CYS A 338 22.84 9.71 8.60
N THR A 339 21.91 8.77 8.62
CA THR A 339 21.74 7.79 9.70
C THR A 339 21.20 6.49 9.12
N SER A 340 21.43 5.38 9.81
CA SER A 340 20.64 4.17 9.55
C SER A 340 19.24 4.35 10.12
N MET A 341 18.22 4.12 9.29
CA MET A 341 16.81 4.11 9.70
C MET A 341 16.41 2.81 10.40
N ILE A 342 17.28 1.79 10.36
CA ILE A 342 17.09 0.51 11.04
C ILE A 342 17.08 0.78 12.55
N VAL A 343 15.95 0.57 13.19
CA VAL A 343 15.82 0.87 14.63
C VAL A 343 16.30 -0.32 15.44
N GLY A 344 17.26 -0.08 16.35
CA GLY A 344 17.71 -1.10 17.30
C GLY A 344 18.67 -2.13 16.74
N PHE A 345 19.42 -1.82 15.68
CA PHE A 345 20.48 -2.73 15.17
C PHE A 345 21.65 -2.88 16.14
N SER A 346 21.92 -1.87 16.97
CA SER A 346 22.97 -1.91 18.01
C SER A 346 22.42 -2.24 19.40
N ASN A 347 21.22 -1.76 19.72
CA ASN A 347 20.57 -1.98 21.01
C ASN A 347 19.10 -2.27 20.79
N ALA A 348 18.66 -3.44 21.25
CA ALA A 348 17.31 -3.93 20.96
C ALA A 348 16.22 -2.93 21.34
N PHE A 349 15.26 -2.74 20.43
CA PHE A 349 14.04 -1.99 20.73
C PHE A 349 13.20 -2.78 21.74
N ASN A 350 12.74 -2.12 22.80
CA ASN A 350 12.08 -2.78 23.94
C ASN A 350 10.82 -2.06 24.44
N LYS A 351 10.15 -1.31 23.55
CA LYS A 351 8.98 -0.48 23.86
C LYS A 351 7.76 -0.91 23.03
N THR A 352 6.64 -0.20 23.20
CA THR A 352 5.46 -0.36 22.35
C THR A 352 5.59 0.51 21.11
N PHE A 353 5.35 -0.08 19.94
CA PHE A 353 5.20 0.62 18.68
C PHE A 353 3.81 0.30 18.07
N ASP A 354 3.02 1.33 17.86
CA ASP A 354 1.65 1.23 17.35
C ASP A 354 1.56 1.95 15.99
N GLY A 355 1.33 1.20 14.92
CA GLY A 355 1.20 1.77 13.59
C GLY A 355 -0.12 2.52 13.37
N GLN A 356 -1.11 2.34 14.25
CA GLN A 356 -2.45 2.96 14.14
C GLN A 356 -3.14 2.77 12.77
N GLY A 357 -2.74 1.77 11.98
CA GLY A 357 -3.23 1.53 10.62
C GLY A 357 -2.52 2.32 9.51
N TYR A 358 -1.61 3.24 9.85
CA TYR A 358 -0.77 3.93 8.87
C TYR A 358 0.27 2.99 8.26
N THR A 359 0.72 3.35 7.07
CA THR A 359 1.62 2.52 6.27
C THR A 359 3.02 3.11 6.15
N LEU A 360 4.03 2.27 6.36
CA LEU A 360 5.44 2.51 6.02
C LEU A 360 5.69 2.08 4.56
N LYS A 361 6.04 3.02 3.69
CA LYS A 361 6.07 2.83 2.23
C LYS A 361 7.46 3.05 1.63
N ASN A 362 7.68 2.40 0.49
CA ASN A 362 8.80 2.68 -0.43
C ASN A 362 10.17 2.48 0.23
N ILE A 363 10.45 1.23 0.63
CA ILE A 363 11.62 0.87 1.43
C ILE A 363 12.58 0.06 0.55
N ASN A 364 13.87 0.41 0.58
CA ASN A 364 14.93 -0.41 0.01
C ASN A 364 16.10 -0.43 1.00
N ILE A 365 16.56 -1.62 1.38
CA ILE A 365 17.65 -1.81 2.34
C ILE A 365 18.84 -2.42 1.61
N ASP A 366 19.90 -1.64 1.41
CA ASP A 366 21.16 -2.14 0.87
C ASP A 366 22.28 -1.83 1.87
N ILE A 367 22.82 -2.86 2.52
CA ILE A 367 23.93 -2.67 3.46
C ILE A 367 25.29 -2.98 2.82
N THR A 368 25.32 -3.43 1.56
CA THR A 368 26.50 -4.02 0.94
C THR A 368 27.66 -3.02 0.79
N SER A 369 27.35 -1.75 0.61
CA SER A 369 28.31 -0.65 0.48
C SER A 369 28.69 0.02 1.80
N LEU A 370 28.08 -0.36 2.93
CA LEU A 370 28.34 0.29 4.21
C LEU A 370 29.66 -0.18 4.81
N SER A 371 30.39 0.77 5.42
CA SER A 371 31.65 0.48 6.13
C SER A 371 31.44 -0.28 7.43
N ASN A 372 30.37 0.07 8.18
CA ASN A 372 29.96 -0.62 9.41
C ASN A 372 28.59 -1.25 9.17
N LYS A 373 28.57 -2.55 8.92
CA LYS A 373 27.36 -3.27 8.56
C LYS A 373 26.65 -3.84 9.79
N PRO A 374 25.32 -3.67 9.92
CA PRO A 374 24.56 -4.24 11.03
C PRO A 374 24.40 -5.75 10.86
N GLU A 375 24.58 -6.52 11.94
CA GLU A 375 24.33 -7.97 11.98
C GLU A 375 22.84 -8.34 11.89
N TYR A 376 21.98 -7.41 12.34
CA TYR A 376 20.53 -7.56 12.36
C TYR A 376 19.89 -6.55 11.41
N VAL A 377 19.23 -7.05 10.37
CA VAL A 377 18.72 -6.25 9.26
C VAL A 377 17.21 -6.41 9.10
N GLY A 378 16.52 -5.27 8.99
CA GLY A 378 15.08 -5.14 8.77
C GLY A 378 14.67 -3.68 8.98
N ILE A 379 13.36 -3.38 9.02
CA ILE A 379 12.88 -2.08 9.52
C ILE A 379 13.38 -1.86 10.96
N PHE A 380 13.31 -2.94 11.76
CA PHE A 380 13.97 -3.06 13.05
C PHE A 380 15.16 -4.02 12.94
N GLY A 381 16.26 -3.68 13.60
CA GLY A 381 17.42 -4.56 13.68
C GLY A 381 17.16 -5.68 14.67
N SER A 382 17.20 -5.35 15.96
CA SER A 382 16.86 -6.26 17.05
C SER A 382 15.75 -5.71 17.95
N ILE A 383 14.93 -6.61 18.48
CA ILE A 383 13.87 -6.30 19.44
C ILE A 383 13.91 -7.27 20.62
N TYR A 384 13.65 -6.77 21.83
CA TYR A 384 13.68 -7.54 23.07
C TYR A 384 12.52 -7.11 23.97
N GLY A 385 11.53 -7.98 24.17
CA GLY A 385 10.35 -7.66 24.98
C GLY A 385 9.50 -6.52 24.42
N ALA A 386 9.57 -6.28 23.10
CA ALA A 386 8.83 -5.21 22.45
C ALA A 386 7.39 -5.62 22.11
N THR A 387 6.50 -4.64 22.03
CA THR A 387 5.14 -4.84 21.51
C THR A 387 4.98 -4.10 20.19
N PHE A 388 4.59 -4.81 19.13
CA PHE A 388 4.28 -4.21 17.83
C PHE A 388 2.82 -4.48 17.49
N LYS A 389 2.07 -3.46 17.13
CA LYS A 389 0.67 -3.64 16.72
C LYS A 389 0.25 -2.68 15.61
N ASN A 390 -0.72 -3.09 14.81
CA ASN A 390 -1.48 -2.21 13.92
C ASN A 390 -0.63 -1.58 12.80
N ILE A 391 0.27 -2.37 12.18
CA ILE A 391 1.32 -1.86 11.29
C ILE A 391 1.10 -2.34 9.86
N ASN A 392 1.07 -1.42 8.92
CA ASN A 392 1.08 -1.72 7.50
C ASN A 392 2.45 -1.37 6.90
N VAL A 393 3.02 -2.27 6.10
CA VAL A 393 4.30 -2.07 5.41
C VAL A 393 4.12 -2.40 3.93
N ASP A 394 4.59 -1.51 3.06
CA ASP A 394 4.63 -1.71 1.62
C ASP A 394 6.00 -1.29 1.08
N TYR A 395 6.84 -2.26 0.72
CA TYR A 395 8.17 -1.99 0.18
C TYR A 395 8.11 -1.37 -1.24
N MET A 396 6.94 -1.41 -1.91
CA MET A 396 6.73 -0.94 -3.28
C MET A 396 7.72 -1.55 -4.28
N GLY A 397 8.13 -2.81 -4.05
CA GLY A 397 9.06 -3.59 -4.85
C GLY A 397 10.54 -3.41 -4.48
N GLY A 398 10.87 -2.60 -3.47
CA GLY A 398 12.24 -2.53 -2.95
C GLY A 398 12.63 -3.78 -2.17
N GLY A 399 13.91 -4.11 -2.20
CA GLY A 399 14.43 -5.38 -1.66
C GLY A 399 15.32 -5.17 -0.45
N ILE A 400 15.86 -6.29 0.03
CA ILE A 400 16.89 -6.32 1.07
C ILE A 400 18.11 -7.04 0.52
N LYS A 401 19.21 -6.31 0.40
CA LYS A 401 20.52 -6.82 -0.01
C LYS A 401 21.48 -6.71 1.16
N ALA A 402 21.86 -7.87 1.69
CA ALA A 402 22.62 -7.94 2.92
C ALA A 402 23.79 -8.92 2.78
N ASN A 403 24.95 -8.37 2.43
CA ASN A 403 26.21 -9.11 2.33
C ASN A 403 27.09 -8.65 3.49
N ASP A 404 27.81 -9.57 4.18
CA ASP A 404 29.06 -9.38 4.97
C ASP A 404 29.20 -10.28 6.23
N VAL A 405 30.44 -10.33 6.74
CA VAL A 405 31.19 -11.38 7.44
C VAL A 405 31.03 -11.51 8.98
N GLY A 406 29.86 -11.21 9.55
CA GLY A 406 29.60 -11.46 10.98
C GLY A 406 29.37 -12.95 11.30
N ASP A 407 29.63 -13.38 12.54
CA ASP A 407 29.36 -14.76 12.99
C ASP A 407 27.85 -15.09 13.05
N TYR A 408 26.98 -14.11 13.30
CA TYR A 408 25.53 -14.33 13.38
C TYR A 408 24.79 -13.29 12.56
N PHE A 409 24.30 -13.70 11.40
CA PHE A 409 23.67 -12.79 10.45
C PHE A 409 22.18 -13.07 10.32
N ARG A 410 21.33 -12.07 10.59
CA ARG A 410 19.87 -12.27 10.65
C ARG A 410 19.15 -11.16 9.88
N VAL A 411 18.37 -11.55 8.88
CA VAL A 411 17.73 -10.63 7.94
C VAL A 411 16.24 -10.93 7.82
N GLY A 412 15.41 -9.92 8.05
CA GLY A 412 13.96 -10.00 7.92
C GLY A 412 13.35 -8.76 7.26
N GLY A 413 12.21 -8.92 6.58
CA GLY A 413 11.46 -7.79 6.04
C GLY A 413 10.97 -6.79 7.10
N PHE A 414 10.67 -7.28 8.31
CA PHE A 414 10.29 -6.46 9.45
C PHE A 414 11.42 -6.34 10.47
N VAL A 415 11.99 -7.47 10.91
CA VAL A 415 12.96 -7.51 12.01
C VAL A 415 14.10 -8.50 11.77
N GLY A 416 15.35 -8.12 12.08
CA GLY A 416 16.48 -9.06 12.02
C GLY A 416 16.39 -10.13 13.12
N TRP A 417 16.35 -9.72 14.38
CA TRP A 417 16.28 -10.59 15.55
C TRP A 417 15.18 -10.19 16.53
N ALA A 418 14.35 -11.15 16.97
CA ALA A 418 13.30 -10.94 17.96
C ALA A 418 13.39 -11.91 19.14
N TYR A 419 13.23 -11.38 20.35
CA TYR A 419 13.16 -12.16 21.59
C TYR A 419 12.11 -11.65 22.59
N GLY A 420 11.18 -12.52 23.00
CA GLY A 420 10.35 -12.34 24.21
C GLY A 420 9.26 -11.25 24.18
N GLY A 421 8.71 -10.89 23.02
CA GLY A 421 7.66 -9.88 22.83
C GLY A 421 6.30 -10.40 22.31
N THR A 422 5.45 -9.45 21.91
CA THR A 422 4.09 -9.71 21.36
C THR A 422 3.83 -8.83 20.14
N HIS A 423 3.38 -9.45 19.05
CA HIS A 423 3.24 -8.80 17.75
C HIS A 423 1.90 -9.15 17.11
N SER A 424 1.09 -8.15 16.77
CA SER A 424 -0.24 -8.40 16.20
C SER A 424 -0.71 -7.41 15.15
N ASN A 425 -1.59 -7.85 14.25
CA ASN A 425 -2.20 -7.02 13.21
C ASN A 425 -1.14 -6.31 12.35
N ILE A 426 -0.29 -7.10 11.68
CA ILE A 426 0.80 -6.60 10.85
C ILE A 426 0.64 -7.13 9.42
N SER A 427 0.77 -6.24 8.44
CA SER A 427 0.84 -6.62 7.02
C SER A 427 2.14 -6.16 6.37
N LEU A 428 2.78 -7.05 5.62
CA LEU A 428 3.99 -6.80 4.83
C LEU A 428 3.69 -7.09 3.36
N ASN A 429 3.89 -6.09 2.49
CA ASN A 429 3.51 -6.20 1.08
C ASN A 429 4.64 -5.76 0.13
N ASN A 430 4.65 -6.39 -1.05
CA ASN A 430 5.45 -6.00 -2.22
C ASN A 430 6.94 -5.86 -1.91
N ILE A 431 7.50 -6.82 -1.19
CA ILE A 431 8.94 -6.86 -0.92
C ILE A 431 9.62 -7.47 -2.14
N GLY A 432 10.68 -6.81 -2.63
CA GLY A 432 11.56 -7.39 -3.63
C GLY A 432 12.34 -8.58 -3.06
N ASN A 433 13.44 -8.93 -3.70
CA ASN A 433 14.27 -10.04 -3.22
C ASN A 433 14.87 -9.73 -1.85
N ILE A 434 14.90 -10.73 -0.97
CA ILE A 434 15.60 -10.72 0.32
C ILE A 434 16.75 -11.70 0.19
N SER A 435 17.96 -11.17 0.13
CA SER A 435 19.14 -11.99 -0.21
C SER A 435 20.32 -11.68 0.68
N THR A 436 21.02 -12.75 1.06
CA THR A 436 22.33 -12.67 1.70
C THR A 436 23.39 -13.43 0.91
N SER A 437 24.61 -12.90 0.89
CA SER A 437 25.78 -13.60 0.32
C SER A 437 27.02 -13.42 1.19
N GLY A 438 27.85 -14.48 1.27
CA GLY A 438 29.21 -14.40 1.81
C GLY A 438 29.35 -14.39 3.33
N GLY A 439 28.49 -15.09 4.09
CA GLY A 439 28.57 -15.08 5.56
C GLY A 439 29.88 -15.66 6.14
N GLY A 440 30.23 -15.24 7.36
CA GLY A 440 31.37 -15.75 8.14
C GLY A 440 31.15 -17.17 8.69
N TYR A 441 31.86 -17.59 9.75
CA TYR A 441 31.85 -18.97 10.25
C TYR A 441 30.58 -19.43 11.00
N GLY A 442 29.60 -18.56 11.27
CA GLY A 442 28.46 -18.91 12.12
C GLY A 442 27.11 -19.10 11.41
N ARG A 443 26.01 -18.53 11.92
CA ARG A 443 24.63 -18.85 11.50
C ARG A 443 23.95 -17.72 10.74
N ILE A 444 23.36 -18.06 9.60
CA ILE A 444 22.64 -17.15 8.71
C ILE A 444 21.15 -17.50 8.75
N TYR A 445 20.32 -16.52 9.08
CA TYR A 445 18.87 -16.65 9.09
C TYR A 445 18.21 -15.57 8.24
N VAL A 446 17.41 -15.98 7.27
CA VAL A 446 16.72 -15.07 6.36
C VAL A 446 15.24 -15.42 6.30
N GLY A 447 14.36 -14.42 6.45
CA GLY A 447 12.94 -14.64 6.22
C GLY A 447 12.16 -13.42 5.77
N GLY A 448 10.94 -13.65 5.28
CA GLY A 448 10.08 -12.57 4.78
C GLY A 448 9.66 -11.58 5.87
N PHE A 449 9.40 -12.06 7.09
CA PHE A 449 9.09 -11.22 8.24
C PHE A 449 10.32 -11.00 9.13
N ALA A 450 10.96 -12.10 9.56
CA ALA A 450 12.08 -12.05 10.50
C ALA A 450 13.28 -12.88 10.07
N GLY A 451 14.47 -12.49 10.48
CA GLY A 451 15.63 -13.39 10.42
C GLY A 451 15.45 -14.55 11.40
N TYR A 452 15.50 -14.25 12.70
CA TYR A 452 15.34 -15.24 13.76
C TYR A 452 14.42 -14.73 14.88
N VAL A 453 13.50 -15.58 15.32
CA VAL A 453 12.56 -15.29 16.41
C VAL A 453 12.61 -16.37 17.49
N GLU A 454 12.62 -15.96 18.76
CA GLU A 454 12.62 -16.87 19.90
C GLU A 454 11.73 -16.37 21.04
N ARG A 455 10.88 -17.26 21.59
CA ARG A 455 9.95 -16.94 22.71
C ARG A 455 8.99 -15.78 22.42
N GLU A 456 8.62 -15.62 21.16
CA GLU A 456 7.72 -14.55 20.68
C GLU A 456 6.27 -15.02 20.58
N THR A 457 5.33 -14.08 20.64
CA THR A 457 3.91 -14.31 20.29
C THR A 457 3.52 -13.48 19.07
N PHE A 458 3.14 -14.15 17.99
CA PHE A 458 2.65 -13.54 16.76
C PHE A 458 1.18 -13.90 16.51
N SER A 459 0.35 -12.91 16.23
CA SER A 459 -1.04 -13.12 15.84
C SER A 459 -1.52 -12.19 14.72
N ASN A 460 -2.36 -12.69 13.82
CA ASN A 460 -2.98 -11.89 12.75
C ASN A 460 -1.93 -11.18 11.86
N ILE A 461 -1.11 -11.97 11.17
CA ILE A 461 -0.02 -11.46 10.33
C ILE A 461 -0.26 -11.87 8.87
N SER A 462 -0.05 -10.96 7.92
CA SER A 462 -0.09 -11.27 6.49
C SER A 462 1.16 -10.80 5.75
N LEU A 463 1.72 -11.67 4.92
CA LEU A 463 2.81 -11.36 4.00
C LEU A 463 2.34 -11.64 2.58
N ASN A 464 2.44 -10.64 1.71
CA ASN A 464 1.97 -10.75 0.33
C ASN A 464 3.01 -10.21 -0.66
N ASN A 465 3.20 -10.93 -1.77
CA ASN A 465 4.05 -10.51 -2.88
C ASN A 465 5.49 -10.24 -2.43
N ILE A 466 6.19 -11.30 -2.06
CA ILE A 466 7.62 -11.25 -1.72
C ILE A 466 8.41 -11.88 -2.85
N GLY A 467 9.52 -11.26 -3.24
CA GLY A 467 10.45 -11.82 -4.22
C GLY A 467 11.14 -13.09 -3.72
N ASP A 468 12.27 -13.42 -4.33
CA ASP A 468 13.08 -14.57 -3.88
C ASP A 468 13.67 -14.31 -2.49
N ILE A 469 13.63 -15.33 -1.63
CA ILE A 469 14.26 -15.34 -0.31
C ILE A 469 15.43 -16.31 -0.36
N SER A 470 16.65 -15.79 -0.17
CA SER A 470 17.86 -16.59 -0.27
C SER A 470 18.80 -16.36 0.91
N SER A 471 19.23 -17.45 1.54
CA SER A 471 20.37 -17.45 2.45
C SER A 471 21.54 -18.20 1.81
N SER A 472 22.68 -17.52 1.72
CA SER A 472 23.91 -18.13 1.22
C SER A 472 25.09 -17.85 2.13
N GLY A 473 25.64 -18.94 2.66
CA GLY A 473 26.81 -18.93 3.51
C GLY A 473 28.00 -19.66 2.90
N ILE A 474 29.21 -19.35 3.38
CA ILE A 474 30.40 -20.12 3.03
C ILE A 474 30.32 -21.53 3.61
N SER A 475 31.17 -22.43 3.12
CA SER A 475 31.11 -23.88 3.38
C SER A 475 31.17 -24.31 4.86
N SER A 476 31.47 -23.42 5.80
CA SER A 476 31.51 -23.65 7.25
C SER A 476 30.30 -23.13 8.05
N SER A 477 29.37 -22.41 7.41
CA SER A 477 28.25 -21.73 8.09
C SER A 477 26.92 -22.50 8.00
N SER A 478 26.06 -22.42 9.02
CA SER A 478 24.68 -22.96 8.91
C SER A 478 23.76 -21.89 8.35
N ALA A 479 22.95 -22.24 7.35
CA ALA A 479 22.02 -21.32 6.68
C ALA A 479 20.56 -21.78 6.85
N SER A 480 19.66 -20.83 7.04
CA SER A 480 18.23 -21.10 7.11
C SER A 480 17.41 -20.01 6.43
N ALA A 481 16.46 -20.42 5.60
CA ALA A 481 15.57 -19.53 4.88
C ALA A 481 14.10 -19.94 5.05
N GLY A 482 13.20 -18.97 5.17
CA GLY A 482 11.77 -19.25 5.09
C GLY A 482 10.87 -18.06 4.77
N GLY A 483 9.65 -18.33 4.33
CA GLY A 483 8.71 -17.28 3.91
C GLY A 483 8.32 -16.32 5.03
N PHE A 484 8.20 -16.82 6.27
CA PHE A 484 8.02 -16.00 7.46
C PHE A 484 9.34 -15.71 8.17
N ALA A 485 10.11 -16.75 8.53
CA ALA A 485 11.36 -16.59 9.27
C ALA A 485 12.47 -17.57 8.85
N GLY A 486 13.74 -17.20 8.99
CA GLY A 486 14.83 -18.15 8.88
C GLY A 486 14.76 -19.20 9.99
N GLY A 487 14.57 -18.75 11.24
CA GLY A 487 14.30 -19.62 12.38
C GLY A 487 13.21 -19.05 13.27
N ALA A 488 12.23 -19.88 13.62
CA ALA A 488 11.14 -19.54 14.51
C ALA A 488 11.03 -20.61 15.60
N ILE A 489 11.48 -20.31 16.82
CA ILE A 489 11.52 -21.32 17.88
C ILE A 489 10.89 -20.86 19.19
N ARG A 490 10.30 -21.80 19.94
CA ARG A 490 9.78 -21.60 21.31
C ARG A 490 8.71 -20.49 21.40
N GLY A 491 8.10 -20.12 20.28
CA GLY A 491 7.08 -19.08 20.19
C GLY A 491 5.68 -19.63 19.94
N THR A 492 4.71 -18.73 19.91
CA THR A 492 3.32 -19.00 19.47
C THR A 492 3.03 -18.20 18.22
N PHE A 493 2.57 -18.87 17.17
CA PHE A 493 2.29 -18.29 15.85
C PHE A 493 0.86 -18.63 15.46
N SER A 494 -0.02 -17.64 15.44
CA SER A 494 -1.43 -17.86 15.15
C SER A 494 -1.98 -16.91 14.09
N ASN A 495 -2.92 -17.40 13.27
CA ASN A 495 -3.59 -16.60 12.24
C ASN A 495 -2.58 -15.89 11.31
N ILE A 496 -1.76 -16.68 10.62
CA ILE A 496 -0.73 -16.15 9.72
C ILE A 496 -1.00 -16.60 8.28
N SER A 497 -0.92 -15.66 7.34
CA SER A 497 -1.05 -15.95 5.91
C SER A 497 0.21 -15.50 5.15
N LEU A 498 0.71 -16.37 4.28
CA LEU A 498 1.84 -16.14 3.38
C LEU A 498 1.35 -16.36 1.94
N ASN A 499 1.35 -15.32 1.11
CA ASN A 499 0.83 -15.39 -0.26
C ASN A 499 1.82 -14.84 -1.27
N ASN A 500 1.99 -15.55 -2.38
CA ASN A 500 2.81 -15.11 -3.52
C ASN A 500 4.25 -14.79 -3.10
N ILE A 501 4.99 -15.81 -2.69
CA ILE A 501 6.42 -15.70 -2.36
C ILE A 501 7.20 -16.37 -3.49
N GLY A 502 8.31 -15.74 -3.91
CA GLY A 502 9.25 -16.31 -4.87
C GLY A 502 9.91 -17.60 -4.37
N ASN A 503 11.04 -17.94 -4.96
CA ASN A 503 11.80 -19.12 -4.53
C ASN A 503 12.40 -18.88 -3.14
N ILE A 504 12.42 -19.94 -2.34
CA ILE A 504 13.07 -19.95 -1.03
C ILE A 504 14.26 -20.89 -1.13
N SER A 505 15.46 -20.36 -0.93
CA SER A 505 16.69 -21.13 -1.05
C SER A 505 17.61 -20.91 0.14
N SER A 506 18.26 -22.00 0.58
CA SER A 506 19.26 -21.98 1.64
C SER A 506 20.47 -22.78 1.22
N SER A 507 21.66 -22.20 1.37
CA SER A 507 22.94 -22.83 1.04
C SER A 507 23.98 -22.56 2.12
N GLY A 508 24.66 -23.60 2.59
CA GLY A 508 25.69 -23.51 3.64
C GLY A 508 26.25 -24.88 3.99
N SER A 509 27.07 -24.97 5.05
CA SER A 509 27.53 -26.24 5.64
C SER A 509 26.37 -27.14 6.05
N SER A 510 25.39 -26.56 6.74
CA SER A 510 24.05 -27.11 6.98
C SER A 510 23.05 -26.15 6.36
N ALA A 511 21.99 -26.67 5.73
CA ALA A 511 20.98 -25.83 5.10
C ALA A 511 19.58 -26.30 5.47
N SER A 512 18.73 -25.36 5.89
CA SER A 512 17.31 -25.63 6.11
C SER A 512 16.45 -24.60 5.36
N ALA A 513 15.45 -25.06 4.62
CA ALA A 513 14.53 -24.20 3.88
C ALA A 513 13.08 -24.66 4.04
N GLY A 514 12.15 -23.71 4.16
CA GLY A 514 10.73 -24.04 4.05
C GLY A 514 9.80 -22.87 3.82
N GLY A 515 8.57 -23.17 3.42
CA GLY A 515 7.58 -22.16 3.02
C GLY A 515 7.24 -21.18 4.14
N PHE A 516 7.20 -21.65 5.39
CA PHE A 516 7.03 -20.81 6.58
C PHE A 516 8.37 -20.48 7.22
N ALA A 517 9.17 -21.49 7.58
CA ALA A 517 10.47 -21.26 8.21
C ALA A 517 11.55 -22.27 7.81
N GLY A 518 12.83 -21.89 7.93
CA GLY A 518 13.92 -22.86 7.83
C GLY A 518 13.85 -23.89 8.98
N SER A 519 13.63 -23.40 10.20
CA SER A 519 13.36 -24.21 11.39
C SER A 519 12.17 -23.66 12.17
N ALA A 520 11.16 -24.49 12.43
CA ALA A 520 9.94 -24.15 13.14
C ALA A 520 9.79 -25.00 14.41
N GLY A 521 9.98 -24.39 15.59
CA GLY A 521 9.71 -25.02 16.87
C GLY A 521 8.76 -24.20 17.75
N GLY A 522 7.83 -24.83 18.47
CA GLY A 522 6.82 -24.13 19.28
C GLY A 522 5.38 -24.48 18.90
N THR A 523 4.47 -23.52 19.00
CA THR A 523 3.04 -23.72 18.73
C THR A 523 2.62 -22.91 17.50
N TYR A 524 2.05 -23.60 16.52
CA TYR A 524 1.63 -23.03 15.23
C TYR A 524 0.16 -23.38 15.01
N SER A 525 -0.69 -22.37 14.82
CA SER A 525 -2.12 -22.57 14.62
C SER A 525 -2.72 -21.64 13.57
N ASN A 526 -3.66 -22.14 12.77
CA ASN A 526 -4.37 -21.35 11.75
C ASN A 526 -3.39 -20.63 10.81
N ILE A 527 -2.66 -21.41 10.00
CA ILE A 527 -1.64 -20.88 9.09
C ILE A 527 -1.97 -21.30 7.65
N SER A 528 -1.85 -20.37 6.71
CA SER A 528 -1.99 -20.66 5.27
C SER A 528 -0.78 -20.19 4.48
N LEU A 529 -0.30 -21.07 3.61
CA LEU A 529 0.78 -20.82 2.64
C LEU A 529 0.19 -21.02 1.25
N ASN A 530 0.18 -19.97 0.42
CA ASN A 530 -0.38 -20.03 -0.93
C ASN A 530 0.58 -19.46 -1.95
N ASN A 531 0.79 -20.18 -3.06
CA ASN A 531 1.62 -19.75 -4.18
C ASN A 531 3.05 -19.42 -3.73
N ILE A 532 3.78 -20.43 -3.26
CA ILE A 532 5.19 -20.33 -2.91
C ILE A 532 6.00 -20.95 -4.03
N GLY A 533 7.09 -20.30 -4.45
CA GLY A 533 8.01 -20.82 -5.46
C GLY A 533 8.73 -22.11 -5.03
N ASN A 534 9.82 -22.44 -5.71
CA ASN A 534 10.60 -23.62 -5.35
C ASN A 534 11.25 -23.43 -3.98
N ILE A 535 11.29 -24.49 -3.20
CA ILE A 535 11.96 -24.54 -1.90
C ILE A 535 13.18 -25.44 -2.05
N SER A 536 14.37 -24.90 -1.75
CA SER A 536 15.63 -25.63 -1.92
C SER A 536 16.56 -25.46 -0.72
N ALA A 537 17.16 -26.57 -0.29
CA ALA A 537 18.25 -26.58 0.67
C ALA A 537 19.48 -27.27 0.05
N SER A 538 20.66 -26.69 0.26
CA SER A 538 21.93 -27.25 -0.21
C SER A 538 22.99 -27.24 0.89
N GLY A 539 23.27 -28.43 1.43
CA GLY A 539 24.24 -28.65 2.50
C GLY A 539 25.62 -29.06 1.97
N GLY A 540 26.67 -28.36 2.38
CA GLY A 540 28.04 -28.62 1.96
C GLY A 540 28.75 -29.74 2.75
N TYR A 541 28.43 -29.91 4.03
CA TYR A 541 29.11 -30.88 4.91
C TYR A 541 28.17 -31.66 5.84
N ASN A 542 27.12 -31.00 6.33
CA ASN A 542 26.16 -31.52 7.31
C ASN A 542 24.78 -31.65 6.65
N ASP A 543 23.73 -31.79 7.46
CA ASP A 543 22.36 -32.00 6.98
C ASP A 543 21.84 -30.88 6.06
N SER A 544 21.08 -31.31 5.06
CA SER A 544 20.27 -30.46 4.20
C SER A 544 18.79 -30.86 4.33
N GLN A 545 17.93 -29.90 4.65
CA GLN A 545 16.52 -30.13 4.98
C GLN A 545 15.61 -29.14 4.25
N ALA A 546 14.70 -29.67 3.41
CA ALA A 546 13.69 -28.85 2.74
C ALA A 546 12.29 -29.37 3.05
N GLY A 547 11.35 -28.46 3.38
CA GLY A 547 9.96 -28.83 3.58
C GLY A 547 8.98 -27.76 3.14
N GLY A 548 7.78 -28.16 2.70
CA GLY A 548 6.77 -27.21 2.24
C GLY A 548 6.36 -26.21 3.33
N PHE A 549 6.32 -26.63 4.59
CA PHE A 549 6.12 -25.74 5.75
C PHE A 549 7.46 -25.33 6.36
N ALA A 550 8.30 -26.29 6.74
CA ALA A 550 9.63 -25.99 7.29
C ALA A 550 10.68 -27.04 6.97
N GLY A 551 11.97 -26.65 6.96
CA GLY A 551 13.06 -27.62 6.88
C GLY A 551 13.05 -28.56 8.09
N VAL A 552 12.91 -28.00 9.29
CA VAL A 552 12.81 -28.75 10.56
C VAL A 552 11.56 -28.32 11.33
N VAL A 553 10.82 -29.28 11.89
CA VAL A 553 9.65 -29.03 12.76
C VAL A 553 9.79 -29.70 14.13
N LEU A 554 9.49 -28.94 15.20
CA LEU A 554 9.60 -29.34 16.61
C LEU A 554 8.49 -28.70 17.48
N GLY A 555 7.32 -29.34 17.61
CA GLY A 555 6.25 -28.80 18.47
C GLY A 555 4.82 -29.15 18.05
N THR A 556 3.89 -28.22 18.25
CA THR A 556 2.46 -28.42 17.96
C THR A 556 2.05 -27.63 16.73
N PHE A 557 1.44 -28.30 15.77
CA PHE A 557 1.04 -27.75 14.48
C PHE A 557 -0.43 -28.09 14.25
N SER A 558 -1.29 -27.08 14.24
CA SER A 558 -2.73 -27.26 14.06
C SER A 558 -3.32 -26.32 13.02
N ASN A 559 -4.30 -26.80 12.26
CA ASN A 559 -5.03 -25.99 11.29
C ASN A 559 -4.10 -25.30 10.27
N ILE A 560 -3.35 -26.10 9.53
CA ILE A 560 -2.35 -25.60 8.57
C ILE A 560 -2.74 -26.02 7.16
N SER A 561 -2.69 -25.09 6.21
CA SER A 561 -2.95 -25.37 4.79
C SER A 561 -1.80 -24.90 3.91
N LEU A 562 -1.30 -25.79 3.05
CA LEU A 562 -0.30 -25.51 2.03
C LEU A 562 -0.96 -25.71 0.67
N ASN A 563 -1.00 -24.67 -0.16
CA ASN A 563 -1.58 -24.72 -1.49
C ASN A 563 -0.62 -24.13 -2.51
N ASN A 564 -0.41 -24.83 -3.63
CA ASN A 564 0.43 -24.37 -4.74
C ASN A 564 1.86 -24.06 -4.27
N ILE A 565 2.56 -25.08 -3.81
CA ILE A 565 3.99 -24.98 -3.43
C ILE A 565 4.80 -25.56 -4.59
N GLY A 566 5.86 -24.87 -5.02
CA GLY A 566 6.77 -25.33 -6.05
C GLY A 566 7.51 -26.61 -5.67
N ASN A 567 8.55 -26.96 -6.45
CA ASN A 567 9.36 -28.13 -6.16
C ASN A 567 10.08 -27.96 -4.82
N ILE A 568 10.13 -29.05 -4.04
CA ILE A 568 10.86 -29.11 -2.77
C ILE A 568 12.09 -29.98 -3.00
N SER A 569 13.26 -29.41 -2.84
CA SER A 569 14.52 -30.09 -3.11
C SER A 569 15.52 -29.93 -1.98
N SER A 570 16.20 -31.01 -1.66
CA SER A 570 17.33 -31.01 -0.75
C SER A 570 18.53 -31.66 -1.44
N SER A 571 19.73 -31.09 -1.25
CA SER A 571 20.95 -31.54 -1.89
C SER A 571 22.15 -31.51 -0.95
N GLY A 572 23.11 -32.39 -1.16
CA GLY A 572 24.35 -32.47 -0.38
C GLY A 572 25.61 -32.63 -1.22
N GLY A 573 26.63 -31.81 -0.95
CA GLY A 573 27.91 -31.82 -1.68
C GLY A 573 29.02 -32.68 -1.06
N SER A 574 28.76 -33.38 0.04
CA SER A 574 29.77 -34.17 0.76
C SER A 574 29.26 -35.56 1.14
N ARG A 575 30.20 -36.49 1.36
CA ARG A 575 29.92 -37.86 1.84
C ARG A 575 29.33 -37.92 3.25
N TYR A 576 29.33 -36.82 4.00
CA TYR A 576 28.77 -36.74 5.36
C TYR A 576 27.38 -36.10 5.42
N THR A 577 26.91 -35.51 4.32
CA THR A 577 25.63 -34.80 4.27
C THR A 577 24.47 -35.78 4.21
N ARG A 578 23.47 -35.62 5.09
CA ARG A 578 22.16 -36.25 4.92
C ARG A 578 21.23 -35.27 4.23
N SER A 579 20.54 -35.71 3.19
CA SER A 579 19.55 -34.88 2.48
C SER A 579 18.15 -35.39 2.77
N GLN A 580 17.29 -34.51 3.31
CA GLN A 580 15.91 -34.81 3.66
C GLN A 580 14.96 -33.81 3.01
N ALA A 581 13.94 -34.32 2.32
CA ALA A 581 12.89 -33.50 1.72
C ALA A 581 11.49 -34.03 2.06
N GLY A 582 10.56 -33.15 2.41
CA GLY A 582 9.17 -33.57 2.66
C GLY A 582 8.13 -32.54 2.24
N GLY A 583 6.94 -32.99 1.86
CA GLY A 583 5.86 -32.07 1.45
C GLY A 583 5.45 -31.09 2.56
N PHE A 584 5.56 -31.49 3.83
CA PHE A 584 5.38 -30.61 5.00
C PHE A 584 6.71 -30.26 5.66
N ALA A 585 7.53 -31.26 6.00
CA ALA A 585 8.81 -31.05 6.69
C ALA A 585 9.96 -31.89 6.13
N GLY A 586 11.17 -31.33 6.06
CA GLY A 586 12.37 -32.12 5.81
C GLY A 586 12.60 -33.11 6.96
N ASN A 587 12.63 -32.60 8.19
CA ASN A 587 12.78 -33.37 9.42
C ASN A 587 11.65 -33.06 10.42
N ALA A 588 10.85 -34.07 10.74
CA ALA A 588 9.88 -34.06 11.83
C ALA A 588 10.53 -34.59 13.11
N GLY A 589 11.12 -33.66 13.87
CA GLY A 589 11.98 -34.00 14.99
C GLY A 589 11.25 -34.31 16.29
N TYR A 590 10.01 -33.82 16.45
CA TYR A 590 9.03 -34.04 17.54
C TYR A 590 7.75 -33.26 17.19
N GLY A 591 6.56 -33.85 17.33
CA GLY A 591 5.38 -33.00 17.31
C GLY A 591 4.00 -33.66 17.30
N THR A 592 3.02 -32.82 17.59
CA THR A 592 1.59 -33.10 17.40
C THR A 592 1.14 -32.34 16.17
N PHE A 593 0.68 -33.07 15.16
CA PHE A 593 0.22 -32.53 13.88
C PHE A 593 -1.28 -32.80 13.77
N SER A 594 -2.09 -31.75 13.67
CA SER A 594 -3.53 -31.88 13.56
C SER A 594 -4.15 -30.96 12.52
N ASN A 595 -5.13 -31.45 11.75
CA ASN A 595 -5.89 -30.65 10.79
C ASN A 595 -4.95 -29.96 9.77
N ILE A 596 -4.21 -30.76 9.01
CA ILE A 596 -3.24 -30.25 8.03
C ILE A 596 -3.65 -30.69 6.62
N SER A 597 -3.67 -29.76 5.68
CA SER A 597 -3.88 -30.05 4.26
C SER A 597 -2.71 -29.61 3.39
N LEU A 598 -2.31 -30.49 2.47
CA LEU A 598 -1.33 -30.23 1.43
C LEU A 598 -2.02 -30.43 0.07
N ASN A 599 -2.03 -29.39 -0.75
CA ASN A 599 -2.64 -29.40 -2.08
C ASN A 599 -1.70 -28.82 -3.12
N ASN A 600 -1.56 -29.49 -4.26
CA ASN A 600 -0.72 -29.04 -5.37
C ASN A 600 0.71 -28.69 -4.93
N ILE A 601 1.38 -29.67 -4.32
CA ILE A 601 2.81 -29.61 -4.00
C ILE A 601 3.58 -30.14 -5.22
N GLY A 602 4.60 -29.40 -5.66
CA GLY A 602 5.50 -29.81 -6.75
C GLY A 602 6.37 -31.01 -6.37
N ASN A 603 7.28 -31.39 -7.27
CA ASN A 603 8.14 -32.56 -7.08
C ASN A 603 8.97 -32.47 -5.81
N ILE A 604 9.11 -33.59 -5.11
CA ILE A 604 9.90 -33.69 -3.89
C ILE A 604 11.15 -34.51 -4.19
N SER A 605 12.32 -33.93 -3.97
CA SER A 605 13.59 -34.59 -4.29
C SER A 605 14.63 -34.39 -3.21
N ALA A 606 15.41 -35.42 -2.95
CA ALA A 606 16.56 -35.37 -2.07
C ALA A 606 17.75 -36.04 -2.78
N SER A 607 18.94 -35.46 -2.70
CA SER A 607 20.13 -36.01 -3.40
C SER A 607 21.44 -35.75 -2.66
N VAL A 608 22.35 -36.72 -2.62
CA VAL A 608 23.72 -36.57 -2.09
C VAL A 608 24.69 -37.51 -2.79
N ASP A 609 25.98 -37.19 -2.77
CA ASP A 609 26.99 -38.04 -3.40
C ASP A 609 27.24 -39.38 -2.69
N ASN A 610 27.29 -39.45 -1.35
CA ASN A 610 27.69 -40.69 -0.64
C ASN A 610 27.14 -40.78 0.79
N ASN A 611 25.83 -40.72 0.98
CA ASN A 611 25.19 -40.93 2.28
C ASN A 611 23.74 -41.39 2.13
N PHE A 612 23.06 -41.50 3.26
CA PHE A 612 21.64 -41.68 3.44
C PHE A 612 20.84 -40.48 2.89
N VAL A 613 19.75 -40.77 2.18
CA VAL A 613 18.83 -39.79 1.61
C VAL A 613 17.39 -40.20 1.86
N SER A 614 16.52 -39.26 2.22
CA SER A 614 15.10 -39.52 2.35
C SER A 614 14.19 -38.44 1.78
N ALA A 615 13.13 -38.87 1.11
CA ALA A 615 12.12 -37.99 0.51
C ALA A 615 10.71 -38.56 0.73
N ALA A 616 9.74 -37.72 1.08
CA ALA A 616 8.36 -38.19 1.26
C ALA A 616 7.29 -37.12 1.11
N GLY A 617 6.04 -37.58 0.98
CA GLY A 617 4.89 -36.70 0.79
C GLY A 617 4.55 -35.80 1.98
N PHE A 618 4.89 -36.19 3.21
CA PHE A 618 4.71 -35.37 4.41
C PHE A 618 6.04 -35.02 5.08
N ALA A 619 6.79 -36.03 5.56
CA ALA A 619 8.04 -35.81 6.30
C ALA A 619 9.22 -36.61 5.72
N GLY A 620 10.31 -35.94 5.36
CA GLY A 620 11.51 -36.64 4.86
C GLY A 620 12.06 -37.64 5.88
N ILE A 621 12.12 -37.24 7.15
CA ILE A 621 12.51 -38.11 8.27
C ILE A 621 11.65 -37.82 9.52
N ILE A 622 11.39 -38.85 10.32
CA ILE A 622 10.80 -38.75 11.67
C ILE A 622 11.81 -39.29 12.68
N THR A 623 12.18 -38.51 13.71
CA THR A 623 13.23 -38.92 14.65
C THR A 623 12.76 -39.25 16.07
N VAL A 624 11.54 -38.88 16.45
CA VAL A 624 10.97 -39.18 17.78
C VAL A 624 9.45 -39.38 17.71
N ASN A 625 8.83 -39.77 18.83
CA ASN A 625 7.39 -39.96 18.97
C ASN A 625 6.59 -38.77 18.43
N SER A 626 5.60 -39.07 17.59
CA SER A 626 4.80 -38.05 16.91
C SER A 626 3.35 -38.54 16.73
N THR A 627 2.41 -37.59 16.78
CA THR A 627 0.98 -37.86 16.58
C THR A 627 0.50 -37.13 15.33
N PHE A 628 -0.17 -37.83 14.43
CA PHE A 628 -0.72 -37.31 13.19
C PHE A 628 -2.23 -37.50 13.17
N LYS A 629 -2.97 -36.40 13.16
CA LYS A 629 -4.43 -36.40 13.20
C LYS A 629 -5.04 -35.55 12.08
N ASN A 630 -6.04 -36.04 11.36
CA ASN A 630 -6.75 -35.27 10.34
C ASN A 630 -5.77 -34.64 9.32
N ILE A 631 -4.94 -35.48 8.70
CA ILE A 631 -3.95 -35.04 7.71
C ILE A 631 -4.43 -35.45 6.32
N TYR A 632 -4.52 -34.49 5.40
CA TYR A 632 -5.07 -34.72 4.06
C TYR A 632 -4.08 -34.22 3.00
N ILE A 633 -3.64 -35.09 2.09
CA ILE A 633 -2.62 -34.76 1.09
C ILE A 633 -3.12 -35.13 -0.30
N PHE A 634 -3.21 -34.16 -1.21
CA PHE A 634 -3.57 -34.39 -2.60
C PHE A 634 -2.39 -34.11 -3.53
N PHE A 635 -1.88 -35.15 -4.19
CA PHE A 635 -0.86 -35.05 -5.22
C PHE A 635 -1.50 -34.97 -6.61
N ASN A 636 -1.05 -34.00 -7.41
CA ASN A 636 -1.47 -33.85 -8.80
C ASN A 636 -0.84 -34.92 -9.70
N PRO A 637 -1.41 -35.19 -10.90
CA PRO A 637 -0.85 -36.15 -11.84
C PRO A 637 0.58 -35.78 -12.24
N ASN A 638 1.41 -36.80 -12.45
CA ASN A 638 2.85 -36.70 -12.76
C ASN A 638 3.71 -36.20 -11.60
N MET A 639 3.19 -36.24 -10.36
CA MET A 639 3.96 -35.94 -9.17
C MET A 639 5.05 -37.00 -8.96
N SER A 640 6.27 -36.56 -8.65
CA SER A 640 7.39 -37.45 -8.33
C SER A 640 7.96 -37.17 -6.93
N ILE A 641 8.31 -38.27 -6.24
CA ILE A 641 9.12 -38.24 -5.02
C ILE A 641 10.38 -39.06 -5.30
N SER A 642 11.55 -38.46 -5.14
CA SER A 642 12.83 -39.10 -5.46
C SER A 642 13.88 -38.92 -4.38
N ALA A 643 14.67 -39.97 -4.15
CA ALA A 643 15.84 -39.95 -3.27
C ALA A 643 17.01 -40.59 -4.04
N SER A 644 18.11 -39.86 -4.18
CA SER A 644 19.30 -40.30 -4.91
C SER A 644 20.58 -40.13 -4.09
N GLY A 645 21.08 -41.25 -3.59
CA GLY A 645 22.32 -41.37 -2.83
C GLY A 645 22.94 -42.73 -3.04
N ASN A 646 24.27 -42.80 -2.97
CA ASN A 646 25.03 -44.02 -3.24
C ASN A 646 25.00 -45.06 -2.09
N TRP A 647 24.41 -44.74 -0.93
CA TRP A 647 24.34 -45.66 0.21
C TRP A 647 22.94 -46.21 0.47
N GLN A 648 22.00 -45.36 0.90
CA GLN A 648 20.62 -45.78 1.19
C GLN A 648 19.63 -44.68 0.77
N ASN A 649 18.59 -45.09 0.05
CA ASN A 649 17.56 -44.21 -0.49
C ASN A 649 16.20 -44.61 0.05
N TYR A 650 15.56 -43.70 0.78
CA TYR A 650 14.30 -43.97 1.44
C TYR A 650 13.20 -43.05 0.90
N ILE A 651 12.14 -43.67 0.37
CA ILE A 651 11.06 -42.97 -0.31
C ILE A 651 9.75 -43.51 0.24
N GLY A 652 8.90 -42.63 0.78
CA GLY A 652 7.58 -43.00 1.28
C GLY A 652 6.50 -42.01 0.89
N LYS A 653 5.25 -42.47 0.90
CA LYS A 653 4.11 -41.61 0.53
C LYS A 653 3.81 -40.59 1.63
N PHE A 654 3.99 -40.98 2.89
CA PHE A 654 3.84 -40.11 4.05
C PHE A 654 5.21 -39.73 4.64
N PHE A 655 6.01 -40.70 5.11
CA PHE A 655 7.35 -40.45 5.65
C PHE A 655 8.44 -41.22 4.93
N GLY A 656 9.64 -40.62 4.85
CA GLY A 656 10.75 -41.18 4.09
C GLY A 656 11.55 -42.15 4.93
N TYR A 657 11.91 -41.78 6.16
CA TYR A 657 12.66 -42.62 7.07
C TYR A 657 12.25 -42.39 8.51
N ILE A 658 12.45 -43.43 9.33
CA ILE A 658 12.25 -43.37 10.77
C ILE A 658 13.60 -43.65 11.42
N ASN A 659 14.09 -42.69 12.21
CA ASN A 659 15.32 -42.86 12.99
C ASN A 659 14.98 -43.37 14.40
N GLY A 660 15.56 -44.50 14.79
CA GLY A 660 15.26 -45.17 16.06
C GLY A 660 13.93 -45.92 16.02
N SER A 661 13.25 -46.00 17.17
CA SER A 661 11.95 -46.69 17.33
C SER A 661 10.89 -45.76 17.93
N PRO A 662 10.53 -44.65 17.27
CA PRO A 662 9.51 -43.74 17.76
C PRO A 662 8.12 -44.39 17.72
N ASN A 663 7.32 -44.10 18.74
CA ASN A 663 5.90 -44.41 18.75
C ASN A 663 5.16 -43.39 17.86
N LEU A 664 4.63 -43.88 16.75
CA LEU A 664 3.84 -43.09 15.80
C LEU A 664 2.37 -43.41 15.97
N THR A 665 1.55 -42.38 16.16
CA THR A 665 0.09 -42.49 16.25
C THR A 665 -0.53 -41.82 15.04
N PHE A 666 -1.43 -42.52 14.36
CA PHE A 666 -2.22 -41.99 13.25
C PHE A 666 -3.69 -41.96 13.66
N ASP A 667 -4.41 -40.93 13.24
CA ASP A 667 -5.86 -40.79 13.38
C ASP A 667 -6.38 -40.02 12.16
N ASN A 668 -7.04 -40.69 11.22
CA ASN A 668 -7.65 -40.05 10.05
C ASN A 668 -6.61 -39.35 9.14
N VAL A 669 -5.68 -40.13 8.58
CA VAL A 669 -4.65 -39.66 7.63
C VAL A 669 -4.94 -40.19 6.23
N HIS A 670 -5.07 -39.29 5.25
CA HIS A 670 -5.45 -39.61 3.87
C HIS A 670 -4.45 -39.06 2.86
N ILE A 671 -4.06 -39.88 1.90
CA ILE A 671 -3.19 -39.50 0.77
C ILE A 671 -3.88 -39.87 -0.53
N TYR A 672 -4.01 -38.91 -1.43
CA TYR A 672 -4.64 -39.05 -2.73
C TYR A 672 -3.58 -38.90 -3.82
N HIS A 673 -3.42 -39.90 -4.70
CA HIS A 673 -2.44 -39.84 -5.80
C HIS A 673 -2.92 -40.57 -7.06
N HIS A 674 -2.35 -40.21 -8.21
CA HIS A 674 -2.66 -40.88 -9.47
C HIS A 674 -2.13 -42.32 -9.48
N THR A 675 -2.83 -43.27 -10.13
CA THR A 675 -2.49 -44.71 -10.12
C THR A 675 -1.11 -45.03 -10.69
N ASN A 676 -0.61 -44.18 -11.58
CA ASN A 676 0.69 -44.37 -12.25
C ASN A 676 1.84 -43.66 -11.51
N ASP A 677 1.55 -42.91 -10.45
CA ASP A 677 2.53 -42.12 -9.72
C ASP A 677 2.94 -42.82 -8.42
N LEU A 678 4.11 -42.46 -7.89
CA LEU A 678 4.60 -42.86 -6.57
C LEU A 678 4.78 -44.38 -6.34
N ALA A 679 4.96 -45.16 -7.41
CA ALA A 679 5.22 -46.61 -7.30
C ALA A 679 6.51 -46.94 -6.53
N ASN A 680 7.48 -46.03 -6.54
CA ASN A 680 8.75 -46.14 -5.82
C ASN A 680 8.66 -45.75 -4.33
N ALA A 681 7.57 -45.11 -3.90
CA ALA A 681 7.41 -44.60 -2.55
C ALA A 681 6.74 -45.65 -1.64
N THR A 682 7.53 -46.57 -1.08
CA THR A 682 7.03 -47.76 -0.36
C THR A 682 7.56 -47.91 1.07
N TYR A 683 8.43 -47.01 1.55
CA TYR A 683 9.06 -47.18 2.87
C TYR A 683 8.06 -47.27 4.03
N ASP A 684 6.98 -46.49 3.96
CA ASP A 684 5.93 -46.40 4.98
C ASP A 684 4.78 -47.42 4.78
N GLN A 685 4.93 -48.39 3.88
CA GLN A 685 3.86 -49.33 3.51
C GLN A 685 3.30 -50.14 4.68
N ASN A 686 4.11 -50.44 5.70
CA ASN A 686 3.68 -51.18 6.89
C ASN A 686 2.69 -50.40 7.78
N TYR A 687 2.52 -49.11 7.51
CA TYR A 687 1.60 -48.22 8.22
C TYR A 687 0.33 -47.93 7.41
N TRP A 688 0.23 -48.46 6.20
CA TRP A 688 -0.96 -48.32 5.36
C TRP A 688 -2.08 -49.26 5.81
N GLY A 689 -3.33 -48.85 5.59
CA GLY A 689 -4.51 -49.64 5.95
C GLY A 689 -5.80 -48.87 5.71
N SER A 690 -6.94 -49.50 6.00
CA SER A 690 -8.28 -48.91 5.80
C SER A 690 -8.91 -48.34 7.07
N SER A 691 -8.31 -48.56 8.24
CA SER A 691 -8.79 -48.04 9.52
C SER A 691 -8.23 -46.64 9.81
N ASN A 692 -8.84 -45.91 10.74
CA ASN A 692 -8.42 -44.54 11.08
C ASN A 692 -7.03 -44.47 11.73
N ASP A 693 -6.59 -45.53 12.39
CA ASP A 693 -5.26 -45.66 13.01
C ASP A 693 -4.14 -45.98 11.99
N LYS A 694 -4.46 -45.97 10.69
CA LYS A 694 -3.56 -46.24 9.58
C LYS A 694 -3.55 -45.09 8.59
N ILE A 695 -2.53 -45.09 7.73
CA ILE A 695 -2.44 -44.18 6.58
C ILE A 695 -3.31 -44.73 5.45
N GLN A 696 -4.35 -43.99 5.07
CA GLN A 696 -5.28 -44.40 4.03
C GLN A 696 -4.82 -43.87 2.67
N ILE A 697 -4.52 -44.79 1.75
CA ILE A 697 -4.05 -44.48 0.40
C ILE A 697 -5.22 -44.56 -0.59
N HIS A 698 -5.53 -43.44 -1.23
CA HIS A 698 -6.58 -43.29 -2.23
C HIS A 698 -5.93 -43.08 -3.59
N THR A 699 -6.22 -43.97 -4.53
CA THR A 699 -5.71 -43.84 -5.91
C THR A 699 -6.80 -43.33 -6.83
N TYR A 700 -6.41 -42.49 -7.79
CA TYR A 700 -7.31 -41.99 -8.83
C TYR A 700 -6.66 -42.12 -10.21
N ASN A 701 -7.47 -42.10 -11.25
CA ASN A 701 -7.05 -42.01 -12.63
C ASN A 701 -7.74 -40.81 -13.29
N ASN A 702 -7.43 -40.54 -14.56
CA ASN A 702 -8.00 -39.41 -15.28
C ASN A 702 -9.54 -39.38 -15.31
N SER A 703 -10.23 -40.53 -15.15
CA SER A 703 -11.69 -40.60 -15.21
C SER A 703 -12.40 -40.27 -13.88
N ASN A 704 -11.73 -40.42 -12.74
CA ASN A 704 -12.34 -40.21 -11.42
C ASN A 704 -11.63 -39.15 -10.55
N GLN A 705 -10.59 -38.49 -11.08
CA GLN A 705 -9.81 -37.47 -10.39
C GLN A 705 -10.68 -36.40 -9.74
N GLU A 706 -11.67 -35.86 -10.44
CA GLU A 706 -12.54 -34.81 -9.92
C GLU A 706 -13.30 -35.28 -8.67
N ASN A 707 -13.91 -36.46 -8.71
CA ASN A 707 -14.66 -37.00 -7.57
C ASN A 707 -13.75 -37.23 -6.35
N VAL A 708 -12.53 -37.73 -6.58
CA VAL A 708 -11.54 -37.95 -5.52
C VAL A 708 -11.01 -36.62 -4.97
N TYR A 709 -10.85 -35.62 -5.83
CA TYR A 709 -10.48 -34.27 -5.40
C TYR A 709 -11.61 -33.61 -4.57
N GLN A 710 -12.88 -33.82 -4.92
CA GLN A 710 -14.00 -33.36 -4.11
C GLN A 710 -14.05 -34.06 -2.74
N ASP A 711 -13.70 -35.35 -2.67
CA ASP A 711 -13.55 -36.04 -1.38
C ASP A 711 -12.42 -35.42 -0.53
N PHE A 712 -11.27 -35.10 -1.14
CA PHE A 712 -10.21 -34.36 -0.48
C PHE A 712 -10.69 -32.99 0.02
N LEU A 713 -11.37 -32.20 -0.83
CA LEU A 713 -11.90 -30.88 -0.47
C LEU A 713 -12.90 -30.95 0.68
N SER A 714 -13.76 -31.97 0.72
CA SER A 714 -14.74 -32.18 1.80
C SER A 714 -14.06 -32.28 3.17
N LYS A 715 -12.84 -32.82 3.22
CA LYS A 715 -12.02 -32.96 4.42
C LYS A 715 -11.16 -31.71 4.65
N ALA A 716 -10.43 -31.27 3.62
CA ALA A 716 -9.53 -30.13 3.71
C ALA A 716 -10.23 -28.81 4.06
N ASN A 717 -11.47 -28.61 3.61
CA ASN A 717 -12.25 -27.40 3.90
C ASN A 717 -12.79 -27.34 5.33
N THR A 718 -12.73 -28.44 6.09
CA THR A 718 -13.04 -28.42 7.54
C THR A 718 -11.94 -27.75 8.36
N ILE A 719 -10.76 -27.55 7.77
CA ILE A 719 -9.61 -26.94 8.44
C ILE A 719 -9.83 -25.43 8.52
N SER A 720 -9.78 -24.88 9.74
CA SER A 720 -9.88 -23.44 9.97
C SER A 720 -8.76 -22.69 9.25
N ARG A 721 -9.09 -21.57 8.61
CA ARG A 721 -8.15 -20.71 7.88
C ARG A 721 -7.82 -19.45 8.68
N PRO A 722 -6.67 -18.80 8.45
CA PRO A 722 -6.35 -17.52 9.08
C PRO A 722 -7.40 -16.48 8.69
N THR A 723 -7.82 -15.66 9.65
CA THR A 723 -8.50 -14.40 9.36
C THR A 723 -7.46 -13.36 8.93
N PRO A 724 -7.70 -12.57 7.87
CA PRO A 724 -6.82 -11.45 7.53
C PRO A 724 -6.60 -10.54 8.75
N PRO A 725 -5.46 -9.85 8.85
CA PRO A 725 -5.30 -8.80 9.85
C PRO A 725 -6.45 -7.83 9.72
N THR A 726 -7.19 -7.61 10.81
CA THR A 726 -8.15 -6.52 10.83
C THR A 726 -7.37 -5.24 10.67
N ASN A 727 -7.70 -4.45 9.65
CA ASN A 727 -7.18 -3.10 9.60
C ASN A 727 -7.64 -2.46 10.91
N PRO A 728 -6.72 -2.02 11.78
CA PRO A 728 -7.11 -1.32 13.00
C PRO A 728 -8.01 -0.18 12.54
N SER A 729 -9.24 -0.17 13.05
CA SER A 729 -10.08 1.01 12.95
C SER A 729 -9.22 2.18 13.40
N ASN A 730 -9.02 3.13 12.48
CA ASN A 730 -8.43 4.43 12.76
C ASN A 730 -8.95 4.88 14.14
N PRO A 731 -8.10 5.30 15.10
CA PRO A 731 -8.49 5.49 16.50
C PRO A 731 -9.83 6.21 16.62
N ASP A 732 -10.78 5.56 17.31
CA ASP A 732 -12.14 5.98 17.65
C ASP A 732 -12.61 7.25 16.94
N VAL A 733 -13.01 7.09 15.67
CA VAL A 733 -14.00 8.00 15.10
C VAL A 733 -15.35 7.52 15.61
N ILE A 734 -15.87 8.18 16.65
CA ILE A 734 -17.31 8.15 16.94
C ILE A 734 -17.97 8.84 15.75
N LEU A 735 -18.37 8.04 14.76
CA LEU A 735 -19.14 8.52 13.61
C LEU A 735 -20.49 8.98 14.16
N GLY A 736 -20.78 10.27 14.05
CA GLY A 736 -22.15 10.75 14.23
C GLY A 736 -23.03 10.20 13.11
N SER A 737 -24.36 10.22 13.28
CA SER A 737 -25.33 9.95 12.21
C SER A 737 -25.07 10.77 10.94
N ASP A 738 -24.35 11.88 11.09
CA ASP A 738 -24.10 12.91 10.09
C ASP A 738 -22.82 12.63 9.29
N ASP A 739 -22.00 11.66 9.74
CA ASP A 739 -20.76 11.22 9.10
C ASP A 739 -20.95 9.97 8.21
N VAL A 740 -22.13 9.35 8.27
CA VAL A 740 -22.54 8.24 7.41
C VAL A 740 -23.18 8.81 6.16
N ILE A 741 -22.78 8.33 4.97
CA ILE A 741 -23.42 8.73 3.72
C ILE A 741 -24.93 8.49 3.82
N SER A 742 -25.75 9.49 3.47
CA SER A 742 -27.18 9.37 3.71
C SER A 742 -27.76 8.20 2.91
N ALA A 743 -28.70 7.47 3.52
CA ALA A 743 -29.42 6.41 2.84
C ALA A 743 -30.17 6.91 1.60
N ASN A 744 -30.50 8.21 1.57
CA ASN A 744 -31.14 8.86 0.42
C ASN A 744 -30.16 9.08 -0.74
N ASP A 745 -28.92 9.48 -0.46
CA ASP A 745 -27.89 9.63 -1.50
C ASP A 745 -27.53 8.28 -2.13
N LEU A 746 -27.41 7.23 -1.30
CA LEU A 746 -27.21 5.86 -1.78
C LEU A 746 -28.36 5.38 -2.67
N ASN A 747 -29.61 5.61 -2.24
CA ASN A 747 -30.78 5.24 -3.03
C ASN A 747 -30.84 6.02 -4.34
N THR A 748 -30.45 7.29 -4.33
CA THR A 748 -30.41 8.15 -5.53
C THR A 748 -29.40 7.60 -6.53
N TRP A 749 -28.15 7.32 -6.11
CA TRP A 749 -27.13 6.76 -6.99
C TRP A 749 -27.51 5.37 -7.52
N LEU A 750 -28.04 4.50 -6.66
CA LEU A 750 -28.49 3.17 -7.08
C LEU A 750 -29.68 3.26 -8.05
N GLY A 751 -30.58 4.23 -7.85
CA GLY A 751 -31.67 4.54 -8.76
C GLY A 751 -31.18 5.00 -10.13
N GLU A 752 -30.24 5.94 -10.17
CA GLU A 752 -29.60 6.42 -11.41
C GLU A 752 -28.88 5.29 -12.16
N ILE A 753 -28.15 4.43 -11.43
CA ILE A 753 -27.46 3.27 -12.01
C ILE A 753 -28.46 2.29 -12.64
N LEU A 754 -29.56 1.97 -11.93
CA LEU A 754 -30.57 1.02 -12.40
C LEU A 754 -31.46 1.58 -13.51
N ALA A 755 -31.62 2.90 -13.59
CA ALA A 755 -32.40 3.58 -14.63
C ALA A 755 -31.57 3.99 -15.86
N GLY A 756 -30.25 3.81 -15.83
CA GLY A 756 -29.34 4.22 -16.90
C GLY A 756 -29.60 3.52 -18.24
N ASN A 757 -29.18 4.17 -19.33
CA ASN A 757 -29.27 3.65 -20.69
C ASN A 757 -27.87 3.34 -21.21
N TYR A 758 -27.48 2.08 -21.12
CA TYR A 758 -26.14 1.60 -21.44
C TYR A 758 -26.10 0.93 -22.81
N TRP A 759 -24.94 0.92 -23.44
CA TRP A 759 -24.77 0.17 -24.68
C TRP A 759 -23.32 -0.25 -24.91
N ILE A 760 -23.13 -1.26 -25.76
CA ILE A 760 -21.81 -1.69 -26.21
C ILE A 760 -21.77 -1.72 -27.74
N ASP A 761 -20.64 -1.29 -28.32
CA ASP A 761 -20.40 -1.38 -29.76
C ASP A 761 -19.63 -2.65 -30.07
N ILE A 762 -20.07 -3.45 -31.05
CA ILE A 762 -19.29 -4.62 -31.47
C ILE A 762 -17.93 -4.24 -32.07
N ASN A 763 -17.78 -3.00 -32.55
CA ASN A 763 -16.50 -2.47 -33.06
C ASN A 763 -15.59 -1.97 -31.93
N ASP A 764 -16.11 -1.73 -30.72
CA ASP A 764 -15.36 -1.32 -29.54
C ASP A 764 -15.88 -2.03 -28.27
N LEU A 765 -15.37 -3.25 -28.06
CA LEU A 765 -15.70 -4.09 -26.89
C LEU A 765 -14.83 -3.77 -25.65
N SER A 766 -14.05 -2.69 -25.68
CA SER A 766 -13.16 -2.31 -24.57
C SER A 766 -13.92 -1.72 -23.39
N SER A 767 -15.08 -1.10 -23.64
CA SER A 767 -15.84 -0.38 -22.62
C SER A 767 -17.33 -0.29 -22.93
N ILE A 768 -18.15 -0.45 -21.90
CA ILE A 768 -19.59 -0.14 -21.96
C ILE A 768 -19.77 1.38 -21.98
N LYS A 769 -20.59 1.87 -22.89
CA LYS A 769 -20.88 3.29 -23.11
C LYS A 769 -22.21 3.67 -22.43
N GLY A 770 -22.44 4.98 -22.28
CA GLY A 770 -23.62 5.53 -21.59
C GLY A 770 -23.45 5.64 -20.07
N ILE A 771 -22.24 5.45 -19.54
CA ILE A 771 -21.91 5.63 -18.12
C ILE A 771 -21.12 6.94 -17.97
N SER A 772 -21.66 7.92 -17.24
CA SER A 772 -20.96 9.18 -16.96
C SER A 772 -19.79 8.98 -15.99
N GLU A 773 -18.85 9.93 -15.92
CA GLU A 773 -17.72 9.84 -14.98
C GLU A 773 -18.18 9.88 -13.51
N GLU A 774 -19.27 10.61 -13.24
CA GLU A 774 -19.91 10.66 -11.93
C GLU A 774 -20.48 9.29 -11.55
N LEU A 775 -21.19 8.63 -12.48
CA LEU A 775 -21.72 7.29 -12.28
C LEU A 775 -20.62 6.24 -12.09
N LYS A 776 -19.49 6.35 -12.81
CA LYS A 776 -18.33 5.47 -12.59
C LYS A 776 -17.74 5.63 -11.19
N GLN A 777 -17.67 6.86 -10.69
CA GLN A 777 -17.22 7.15 -9.33
C GLN A 777 -18.21 6.59 -8.30
N SER A 778 -19.52 6.76 -8.52
CA SER A 778 -20.56 6.21 -7.65
C SER A 778 -20.55 4.69 -7.61
N ILE A 779 -20.41 4.02 -8.76
CA ILE A 779 -20.26 2.55 -8.83
C ILE A 779 -19.00 2.11 -8.07
N SER A 780 -17.86 2.74 -8.32
CA SER A 780 -16.60 2.41 -7.63
C SER A 780 -16.72 2.57 -6.11
N PHE A 781 -17.43 3.61 -5.68
CA PHE A 781 -17.72 3.85 -4.27
C PHE A 781 -18.65 2.77 -3.69
N LEU A 782 -19.75 2.43 -4.37
CA LEU A 782 -20.71 1.41 -3.90
C LEU A 782 -20.07 0.03 -3.80
N GLU A 783 -19.21 -0.34 -4.76
CA GLU A 783 -18.45 -1.59 -4.74
C GLU A 783 -17.42 -1.60 -3.60
N ALA A 784 -16.74 -0.48 -3.36
CA ALA A 784 -15.84 -0.34 -2.23
C ALA A 784 -16.58 -0.30 -0.88
N LEU A 785 -17.81 0.20 -0.83
CA LEU A 785 -18.61 0.30 0.40
C LEU A 785 -19.17 -1.06 0.80
N TYR A 786 -19.87 -1.73 -0.12
CA TYR A 786 -20.54 -3.00 0.14
C TYR A 786 -19.65 -4.23 -0.07
N GLY A 787 -18.46 -4.07 -0.68
CA GLY A 787 -17.45 -5.11 -0.78
C GLY A 787 -16.60 -5.30 0.48
N GLN A 788 -16.74 -4.42 1.48
CA GLN A 788 -16.06 -4.54 2.77
C GLN A 788 -16.82 -5.49 3.69
N GLU A 789 -16.10 -6.43 4.30
CA GLU A 789 -16.66 -7.38 5.26
C GLU A 789 -17.25 -6.65 6.47
N GLY A 790 -18.49 -6.99 6.85
CA GLY A 790 -19.21 -6.36 7.97
C GLY A 790 -19.87 -5.01 7.66
N MET A 791 -19.57 -4.36 6.53
CA MET A 791 -20.15 -3.04 6.23
C MET A 791 -21.66 -3.06 6.01
N LYS A 792 -22.20 -4.17 5.50
CA LYS A 792 -23.65 -4.37 5.39
C LYS A 792 -24.29 -4.32 6.77
N GLU A 793 -23.79 -5.13 7.70
CA GLU A 793 -24.30 -5.22 9.08
C GLU A 793 -24.20 -3.88 9.79
N ILE A 794 -23.12 -3.13 9.55
CA ILE A 794 -22.92 -1.78 10.07
C ILE A 794 -23.97 -0.81 9.52
N LEU A 795 -24.15 -0.74 8.20
CA LEU A 795 -25.10 0.18 7.55
C LEU A 795 -26.56 -0.15 7.92
N GLU A 796 -26.92 -1.43 7.90
CA GLU A 796 -28.25 -1.88 8.33
C GLU A 796 -28.52 -1.63 9.82
N GLY A 797 -27.46 -1.51 10.64
CA GLY A 797 -27.54 -1.13 12.05
C GLY A 797 -27.93 0.33 12.29
N PHE A 798 -27.68 1.23 11.32
CA PHE A 798 -28.03 2.66 11.44
C PHE A 798 -29.50 2.95 11.11
N SER A 799 -30.06 2.34 10.06
CA SER A 799 -31.48 2.51 9.67
C SER A 799 -31.94 1.36 8.76
N ASN A 800 -33.24 1.07 8.76
CA ASN A 800 -33.85 0.12 7.82
C ASN A 800 -33.73 0.58 6.35
N ASP A 801 -33.51 1.87 6.06
CA ASP A 801 -33.36 2.37 4.69
C ASP A 801 -32.13 1.77 4.00
N TYR A 802 -31.08 1.43 4.75
CA TYR A 802 -29.88 0.78 4.21
C TYR A 802 -30.12 -0.67 3.77
N LYS A 803 -31.17 -1.34 4.26
CA LYS A 803 -31.57 -2.67 3.76
C LYS A 803 -32.11 -2.58 2.33
N ILE A 804 -32.83 -1.50 2.02
CA ILE A 804 -33.35 -1.23 0.67
C ILE A 804 -32.18 -0.93 -0.27
N ASN A 805 -31.25 -0.06 0.17
CA ASN A 805 -30.01 0.23 -0.57
C ASN A 805 -29.23 -1.06 -0.88
N TYR A 806 -29.03 -1.92 0.11
CA TYR A 806 -28.28 -3.16 -0.08
C TYR A 806 -28.95 -4.10 -1.10
N ARG A 807 -30.29 -4.26 -1.05
CA ARG A 807 -31.02 -5.05 -2.06
C ARG A 807 -30.84 -4.49 -3.47
N ASN A 808 -30.92 -3.17 -3.63
CA ASN A 808 -30.71 -2.51 -4.92
C ASN A 808 -29.27 -2.69 -5.42
N TYR A 809 -28.29 -2.60 -4.52
CA TYR A 809 -26.88 -2.90 -4.83
C TYR A 809 -26.68 -4.35 -5.26
N GLN A 810 -27.27 -5.32 -4.55
CA GLN A 810 -27.19 -6.75 -4.94
C GLN A 810 -27.78 -7.00 -6.34
N ARG A 811 -28.90 -6.34 -6.66
CA ARG A 811 -29.50 -6.39 -7.99
C ARG A 811 -28.55 -5.81 -9.05
N PHE A 812 -27.94 -4.66 -8.79
CA PHE A 812 -26.91 -4.10 -9.65
C PHE A 812 -25.72 -5.04 -9.85
N ALA A 813 -25.14 -5.57 -8.76
CA ALA A 813 -23.97 -6.45 -8.82
C ALA A 813 -24.24 -7.73 -9.61
N THR A 814 -25.42 -8.34 -9.41
CA THR A 814 -25.86 -9.52 -10.17
C THR A 814 -26.03 -9.20 -11.65
N ASN A 815 -26.69 -8.09 -11.98
CA ASN A 815 -26.89 -7.66 -13.37
C ASN A 815 -25.55 -7.38 -14.06
N LYS A 816 -24.62 -6.71 -13.37
CA LYS A 816 -23.26 -6.42 -13.88
C LYS A 816 -22.50 -7.72 -14.16
N ALA A 817 -22.52 -8.68 -13.24
CA ALA A 817 -21.85 -9.97 -13.43
C ALA A 817 -22.40 -10.73 -14.63
N ASN A 818 -23.74 -10.83 -14.74
CA ASN A 818 -24.40 -11.49 -15.86
C ASN A 818 -24.09 -10.82 -17.21
N LEU A 819 -24.08 -9.48 -17.24
CA LEU A 819 -23.75 -8.72 -18.44
C LEU A 819 -22.29 -8.93 -18.86
N LEU A 820 -21.35 -8.89 -17.92
CA LEU A 820 -19.93 -9.13 -18.20
C LEU A 820 -19.68 -10.56 -18.69
N ALA A 821 -20.35 -11.56 -18.10
CA ALA A 821 -20.29 -12.93 -18.57
C ALA A 821 -20.82 -13.06 -20.00
N PHE A 822 -21.99 -12.47 -20.31
CA PHE A 822 -22.52 -12.45 -21.68
C PHE A 822 -21.54 -11.81 -22.68
N ILE A 823 -20.97 -10.64 -22.34
CA ILE A 823 -20.02 -9.93 -23.21
C ILE A 823 -18.77 -10.78 -23.45
N ASN A 824 -18.19 -11.37 -22.39
CA ASN A 824 -16.93 -12.09 -22.48
C ASN A 824 -17.08 -13.47 -23.10
N ASP A 825 -18.14 -14.19 -22.76
CA ASP A 825 -18.26 -15.62 -23.08
C ASP A 825 -19.07 -15.86 -24.36
N LYS A 826 -19.85 -14.86 -24.82
CA LYS A 826 -20.69 -14.98 -26.02
C LYS A 826 -20.40 -13.91 -27.07
N LEU A 827 -20.52 -12.63 -26.72
CA LEU A 827 -20.41 -11.54 -27.70
C LEU A 827 -18.99 -11.41 -28.28
N LYS A 828 -17.95 -11.39 -27.43
CA LYS A 828 -16.55 -11.32 -27.87
C LYS A 828 -16.16 -12.47 -28.80
N PRO A 829 -16.46 -13.75 -28.48
CA PRO A 829 -16.22 -14.86 -29.40
C PRO A 829 -16.93 -14.72 -30.74
N LEU A 830 -18.21 -14.33 -30.76
CA LEU A 830 -18.97 -14.15 -32.00
C LEU A 830 -18.33 -13.06 -32.88
N VAL A 831 -17.97 -11.92 -32.29
CA VAL A 831 -17.29 -10.83 -32.99
C VAL A 831 -15.94 -11.26 -33.55
N LYS A 832 -15.15 -11.99 -32.76
CA LYS A 832 -13.85 -12.53 -33.20
C LYS A 832 -14.01 -13.51 -34.36
N GLN A 833 -14.99 -14.41 -34.28
CA GLN A 833 -15.28 -15.40 -35.31
C GLN A 833 -15.70 -14.72 -36.62
N SER A 834 -16.63 -13.76 -36.55
CA SER A 834 -17.12 -13.04 -37.73
C SER A 834 -16.03 -12.17 -38.37
N ASN A 835 -15.25 -11.44 -37.58
CA ASN A 835 -14.11 -10.65 -38.08
C ASN A 835 -13.05 -11.54 -38.75
N LYS A 836 -12.78 -12.73 -38.20
CA LYS A 836 -11.89 -13.70 -38.84
C LYS A 836 -12.46 -14.20 -40.16
N ALA A 837 -13.74 -14.59 -40.19
CA ALA A 837 -14.39 -15.05 -41.42
C ALA A 837 -14.36 -13.97 -42.51
N PHE A 838 -14.52 -12.70 -42.16
CA PHE A 838 -14.40 -11.58 -43.10
C PHE A 838 -12.99 -11.42 -43.67
N ILE A 839 -11.95 -11.54 -42.84
CA ILE A 839 -10.54 -11.49 -43.29
C ILE A 839 -10.23 -12.68 -44.20
N ASP A 840 -10.68 -13.88 -43.82
CA ASP A 840 -10.50 -15.10 -44.59
C ASP A 840 -11.25 -15.01 -45.93
N LEU A 841 -12.46 -14.43 -45.94
CA LEU A 841 -13.25 -14.17 -47.16
C LEU A 841 -12.51 -13.20 -48.09
N LYS A 842 -11.99 -12.09 -47.57
CA LYS A 842 -11.20 -11.14 -48.37
C LYS A 842 -9.98 -11.82 -49.00
N THR A 843 -9.31 -12.68 -48.24
CA THR A 843 -8.14 -13.44 -48.71
C THR A 843 -8.54 -14.44 -49.79
N ALA A 844 -9.62 -15.20 -49.57
CA ALA A 844 -10.15 -16.16 -50.53
C ALA A 844 -10.58 -15.47 -51.84
N GLN A 845 -11.16 -14.28 -51.78
CA GLN A 845 -11.55 -13.49 -52.95
C GLN A 845 -10.34 -13.01 -53.77
N GLU A 846 -9.26 -12.55 -53.13
CA GLU A 846 -8.01 -12.19 -53.84
C GLU A 846 -7.32 -13.41 -54.45
N GLN A 847 -7.30 -14.54 -53.74
CA GLN A 847 -6.80 -15.81 -54.26
C GLN A 847 -7.64 -16.30 -55.44
N LEU A 848 -8.97 -16.20 -55.34
CA LEU A 848 -9.90 -16.56 -56.41
C LEU A 848 -9.66 -15.70 -57.66
N LYS A 849 -9.49 -14.39 -57.50
CA LYS A 849 -9.13 -13.48 -58.60
C LYS A 849 -7.84 -13.90 -59.28
N THR A 850 -6.83 -14.27 -58.50
CA THR A 850 -5.54 -14.76 -59.02
C THR A 850 -5.68 -16.11 -59.72
N ALA A 851 -6.48 -17.03 -59.17
CA ALA A 851 -6.73 -18.34 -59.74
C ALA A 851 -7.49 -18.26 -61.08
N ILE A 852 -8.50 -17.38 -61.16
CA ILE A 852 -9.22 -17.05 -62.41
C ILE A 852 -8.23 -16.53 -63.46
N ALA A 853 -7.37 -15.58 -63.09
CA ALA A 853 -6.38 -15.03 -64.01
C ALA A 853 -5.38 -16.09 -64.51
N LYS A 854 -4.91 -16.98 -63.64
CA LYS A 854 -4.01 -18.09 -64.01
C LYS A 854 -4.69 -19.10 -64.93
N TYR A 855 -5.94 -19.44 -64.64
CA TYR A 855 -6.74 -20.32 -65.50
C TYR A 855 -6.91 -19.70 -66.90
N ASN A 856 -7.34 -18.44 -66.97
CA ASN A 856 -7.56 -17.73 -68.23
C ASN A 856 -6.26 -17.52 -69.02
N ASP A 857 -5.14 -17.18 -68.37
CA ASP A 857 -3.83 -17.06 -69.03
C ASP A 857 -3.35 -18.40 -69.61
N TYR A 858 -3.57 -19.51 -68.89
CA TYR A 858 -3.27 -20.85 -69.40
C TYR A 858 -4.17 -21.21 -70.59
N VAL A 859 -5.48 -20.99 -70.50
CA VAL A 859 -6.42 -21.20 -71.61
C VAL A 859 -6.02 -20.37 -72.83
N LYS A 860 -5.64 -19.10 -72.65
CA LYS A 860 -5.15 -18.24 -73.73
C LYS A 860 -3.90 -18.80 -74.41
N LYS A 861 -2.91 -19.25 -73.64
CA LYS A 861 -1.68 -19.90 -74.19
C LYS A 861 -1.99 -21.19 -74.94
N VAL A 862 -2.94 -21.99 -74.44
CA VAL A 862 -3.42 -23.19 -75.14
C VAL A 862 -4.15 -22.83 -76.43
N ASN A 863 -4.94 -21.76 -76.45
CA ASN A 863 -5.63 -21.29 -77.65
C ASN A 863 -4.65 -20.71 -78.69
N GLU A 864 -3.57 -20.05 -78.26
CA GLU A 864 -2.50 -19.54 -79.13
C GLU A 864 -1.60 -20.67 -79.67
N ASN A 865 -1.40 -21.75 -78.92
CA ASN A 865 -0.69 -22.95 -79.37
C ASN A 865 -1.31 -24.24 -78.79
N PRO A 866 -2.19 -24.92 -79.54
CA PRO A 866 -2.92 -26.10 -79.06
C PRO A 866 -2.05 -27.28 -78.60
N SER A 867 -0.78 -27.36 -79.05
CA SER A 867 0.16 -28.41 -78.63
C SER A 867 0.59 -28.33 -77.16
N LEU A 868 0.36 -27.18 -76.49
CA LEU A 868 0.65 -26.97 -75.07
C LEU A 868 -0.45 -27.50 -74.14
N LYS A 869 -1.54 -28.05 -74.68
CA LYS A 869 -2.69 -28.50 -73.88
C LYS A 869 -2.32 -29.71 -73.00
N ASN A 870 -2.37 -29.49 -71.69
CA ASN A 870 -2.33 -30.54 -70.67
C ASN A 870 -3.65 -30.52 -69.86
N ASP A 871 -4.45 -31.57 -69.98
CA ASP A 871 -5.75 -31.69 -69.33
C ASP A 871 -5.65 -31.81 -67.80
N ALA A 872 -4.58 -32.44 -67.28
CA ALA A 872 -4.36 -32.53 -65.84
C ALA A 872 -4.10 -31.14 -65.22
N THR A 873 -3.33 -30.30 -65.91
CA THR A 873 -3.07 -28.91 -65.49
C THR A 873 -4.33 -28.06 -65.57
N LEU A 874 -5.11 -28.17 -66.65
CA LEU A 874 -6.37 -27.43 -66.81
C LEU A 874 -7.39 -27.79 -65.73
N ASN A 875 -7.58 -29.09 -65.48
CA ASN A 875 -8.48 -29.59 -64.44
C ASN A 875 -8.03 -29.17 -63.04
N SER A 876 -6.72 -29.16 -62.76
CA SER A 876 -6.19 -28.71 -61.47
C SER A 876 -6.43 -27.21 -61.24
N LEU A 877 -6.22 -26.36 -62.25
CA LEU A 877 -6.49 -24.92 -62.17
C LEU A 877 -8.00 -24.65 -61.99
N LYS A 878 -8.86 -25.39 -62.70
CA LYS A 878 -10.32 -25.29 -62.55
C LYS A 878 -10.78 -25.70 -61.15
N ALA A 879 -10.25 -26.82 -60.64
CA ALA A 879 -10.57 -27.31 -59.30
C ALA A 879 -10.18 -26.30 -58.22
N GLU A 880 -9.06 -25.59 -58.37
CA GLU A 880 -8.65 -24.55 -57.43
C GLU A 880 -9.58 -23.33 -57.46
N VAL A 881 -10.04 -22.90 -58.65
CA VAL A 881 -11.08 -21.86 -58.79
C VAL A 881 -12.37 -22.29 -58.09
N ASP A 882 -12.83 -23.52 -58.31
CA ASP A 882 -14.07 -24.03 -57.71
C ASP A 882 -13.97 -24.15 -56.19
N ARG A 883 -12.83 -24.64 -55.68
CA ARG A 883 -12.53 -24.72 -54.24
C ARG A 883 -12.60 -23.34 -53.58
N LEU A 884 -11.94 -22.34 -54.16
CA LEU A 884 -11.91 -20.97 -53.62
C LEU A 884 -13.26 -20.26 -53.73
N ASN A 885 -14.03 -20.51 -54.79
CA ASN A 885 -15.38 -20.00 -54.95
C ASN A 885 -16.34 -20.59 -53.90
N ASN A 886 -16.27 -21.90 -53.65
CA ASN A 886 -17.09 -22.55 -52.62
C ASN A 886 -16.71 -22.06 -51.22
N LEU A 887 -15.42 -22.01 -50.90
CA LEU A 887 -14.93 -21.46 -49.62
C LEU A 887 -15.43 -20.02 -49.41
N SER A 888 -15.41 -19.20 -50.46
CA SER A 888 -15.92 -17.82 -50.38
C SER A 888 -17.42 -17.77 -50.09
N LYS A 889 -18.22 -18.64 -50.70
CA LYS A 889 -19.67 -18.74 -50.43
C LYS A 889 -19.95 -19.21 -48.99
N GLU A 890 -19.22 -20.20 -48.51
CA GLU A 890 -19.34 -20.71 -47.13
C GLU A 890 -19.00 -19.64 -46.10
N LEU A 891 -17.89 -18.91 -46.29
CA LEU A 891 -17.50 -17.80 -45.42
C LEU A 891 -18.51 -16.66 -45.46
N PHE A 892 -19.02 -16.32 -46.64
CA PHE A 892 -20.08 -15.30 -46.79
C PHE A 892 -21.37 -15.69 -46.04
N ALA A 893 -21.80 -16.95 -46.17
CA ALA A 893 -22.95 -17.48 -45.44
C ALA A 893 -22.72 -17.44 -43.92
N SER A 894 -21.55 -17.88 -43.45
CA SER A 894 -21.21 -17.87 -42.02
C SER A 894 -21.24 -16.47 -41.40
N ILE A 895 -20.81 -15.44 -42.14
CA ILE A 895 -20.91 -14.04 -41.68
C ILE A 895 -22.38 -13.61 -41.56
N ASN A 896 -23.23 -13.99 -42.52
CA ASN A 896 -24.66 -13.68 -42.49
C ASN A 896 -25.39 -14.41 -41.35
N ASP A 897 -25.08 -15.67 -41.10
CA ASP A 897 -25.65 -16.44 -39.98
C ASP A 897 -25.27 -15.80 -38.64
N ASN A 898 -24.01 -15.37 -38.49
CA ASN A 898 -23.55 -14.64 -37.30
C ASN A 898 -24.26 -13.29 -37.16
N GLN A 899 -24.57 -12.61 -38.27
CA GLN A 899 -25.31 -11.35 -38.27
C GLN A 899 -26.77 -11.54 -37.82
N GLU A 900 -27.43 -12.62 -38.22
CA GLU A 900 -28.78 -12.96 -37.75
C GLU A 900 -28.79 -13.30 -36.26
N LEU A 901 -27.79 -14.05 -35.78
CA LEU A 901 -27.62 -14.34 -34.36
C LEU A 901 -27.37 -13.05 -33.55
N LEU A 902 -26.56 -12.13 -34.08
CA LEU A 902 -26.33 -10.82 -33.47
C LEU A 902 -27.62 -10.01 -33.38
N GLN A 903 -28.45 -9.99 -34.44
CA GLN A 903 -29.75 -9.31 -34.43
C GLN A 903 -30.73 -9.92 -33.42
N THR A 904 -30.70 -11.25 -33.25
CA THR A 904 -31.45 -11.94 -32.21
C THR A 904 -31.01 -11.48 -30.82
N TRP A 905 -29.71 -11.38 -30.57
CA TRP A 905 -29.17 -10.89 -29.30
C TRP A 905 -29.44 -9.40 -29.08
N GLN A 906 -29.37 -8.58 -30.12
CA GLN A 906 -29.72 -7.15 -30.07
C GLN A 906 -31.18 -6.96 -29.62
N SER A 907 -32.10 -7.74 -30.19
CA SER A 907 -33.51 -7.71 -29.83
C SER A 907 -33.73 -8.21 -28.40
N LYS A 908 -33.19 -9.39 -28.08
CA LYS A 908 -33.36 -10.02 -26.76
C LYS A 908 -32.79 -9.18 -25.62
N THR A 909 -31.59 -8.62 -25.79
CA THR A 909 -30.97 -7.79 -24.75
C THR A 909 -31.72 -6.48 -24.52
N SER A 910 -32.28 -5.86 -25.57
CA SER A 910 -33.16 -4.70 -25.41
C SER A 910 -34.44 -5.06 -24.65
N THR A 911 -35.06 -6.21 -24.94
CA THR A 911 -36.27 -6.66 -24.23
C THR A 911 -35.99 -7.05 -22.78
N ASP A 912 -35.00 -7.91 -22.53
CA ASP A 912 -34.68 -8.43 -21.20
C ASP A 912 -34.21 -7.32 -20.23
N SER A 913 -33.61 -6.25 -20.78
CA SER A 913 -33.18 -5.07 -20.01
C SER A 913 -34.24 -3.97 -19.93
N ASN A 914 -35.45 -4.16 -20.45
CA ASN A 914 -36.47 -3.12 -20.56
C ASN A 914 -35.94 -1.83 -21.22
N ASN A 915 -35.18 -1.98 -22.31
CA ASN A 915 -34.49 -0.96 -23.09
C ASN A 915 -33.32 -0.23 -22.40
N HIS A 916 -32.91 -0.66 -21.20
CA HIS A 916 -31.77 -0.06 -20.48
C HIS A 916 -30.40 -0.53 -20.98
N PHE A 917 -30.31 -1.60 -21.78
CA PHE A 917 -29.07 -2.06 -22.40
C PHE A 917 -29.27 -2.39 -23.88
N LYS A 918 -28.34 -1.94 -24.73
CA LYS A 918 -28.35 -2.20 -26.17
C LYS A 918 -26.99 -2.64 -26.70
N ILE A 919 -26.99 -3.55 -27.68
CA ILE A 919 -25.81 -3.88 -28.49
C ILE A 919 -25.92 -3.08 -29.80
N LYS A 920 -24.84 -2.44 -30.24
CA LYS A 920 -24.78 -1.65 -31.48
C LYS A 920 -23.75 -2.21 -32.47
N GLY A 921 -23.98 -1.91 -33.74
CA GLY A 921 -23.12 -2.27 -34.87
C GLY A 921 -23.57 -3.52 -35.62
N GLU A 922 -22.87 -3.80 -36.71
CA GLU A 922 -23.13 -4.90 -37.65
C GLU A 922 -21.81 -5.45 -38.19
N PHE A 923 -21.81 -6.72 -38.58
CA PHE A 923 -20.65 -7.36 -39.20
C PHE A 923 -20.49 -6.91 -40.64
N LYS A 924 -19.24 -6.66 -41.03
CA LYS A 924 -18.90 -6.35 -42.42
C LYS A 924 -18.98 -7.61 -43.26
N ASN A 925 -19.47 -7.48 -44.49
CA ASN A 925 -19.43 -8.52 -45.51
C ASN A 925 -19.01 -7.94 -46.87
N LEU A 926 -18.68 -8.78 -47.84
CA LEU A 926 -18.18 -8.37 -49.16
C LEU A 926 -19.01 -9.02 -50.29
N ALA A 927 -19.19 -8.31 -51.40
CA ALA A 927 -19.77 -8.88 -52.61
C ALA A 927 -18.83 -9.95 -53.20
N LEU A 928 -19.40 -11.10 -53.59
CA LEU A 928 -18.64 -12.22 -54.13
C LEU A 928 -18.32 -12.03 -55.62
N LEU A 929 -17.07 -12.28 -56.00
CA LEU A 929 -16.64 -12.41 -57.39
C LEU A 929 -17.36 -13.58 -58.05
N THR A 930 -17.91 -13.35 -59.23
CA THR A 930 -18.43 -14.42 -60.09
C THR A 930 -17.31 -14.86 -61.03
N PRO A 931 -16.81 -16.11 -60.95
CA PRO A 931 -15.73 -16.57 -61.82
C PRO A 931 -16.14 -16.50 -63.29
N ASN A 932 -15.42 -15.70 -64.09
CA ASN A 932 -15.55 -15.66 -65.54
C ASN A 932 -14.33 -16.36 -66.16
N LEU A 933 -14.54 -17.56 -66.68
CA LEU A 933 -13.48 -18.44 -67.15
C LEU A 933 -13.52 -18.54 -68.68
N ASP A 934 -12.36 -18.36 -69.31
CA ASP A 934 -12.23 -18.45 -70.76
C ASP A 934 -12.39 -19.90 -71.25
N GLU A 935 -12.93 -20.08 -72.45
CA GLU A 935 -13.12 -21.39 -73.07
C GLU A 935 -11.92 -21.76 -73.95
N VAL A 936 -11.57 -23.06 -73.98
CA VAL A 936 -10.51 -23.57 -74.85
C VAL A 936 -11.08 -23.78 -76.26
N ILE A 937 -10.57 -23.03 -77.24
CA ILE A 937 -10.98 -23.09 -78.65
C ILE A 937 -10.06 -24.09 -79.37
N VAL A 938 -10.40 -25.38 -79.32
CA VAL A 938 -9.72 -26.39 -80.14
C VAL A 938 -10.47 -26.52 -81.47
N ASN A 939 -9.80 -26.10 -82.55
CA ASN A 939 -10.26 -26.07 -83.94
C ASN A 939 -11.31 -24.99 -84.24
N GLY A 940 -10.96 -24.13 -85.21
CA GLY A 940 -11.86 -23.13 -85.77
C GLY A 940 -13.15 -23.77 -86.28
N ASN A 941 -14.20 -23.61 -85.49
CA ASN A 941 -15.52 -23.28 -85.97
C ASN A 941 -16.25 -22.58 -84.83
N GLU A 942 -16.56 -21.31 -85.06
CA GLU A 942 -17.57 -20.59 -84.32
C GLU A 942 -18.84 -21.43 -84.30
N ASN A 943 -19.30 -21.80 -83.10
CA ASN A 943 -20.68 -22.21 -82.91
C ASN A 943 -21.33 -21.18 -81.99
N GLU A 944 -22.01 -20.23 -82.65
CA GLU A 944 -22.78 -19.12 -82.12
C GLU A 944 -23.95 -19.49 -81.17
N ASP A 945 -23.99 -20.70 -80.60
CA ASP A 945 -25.07 -21.11 -79.69
C ASP A 945 -24.75 -20.92 -78.20
N TYR A 946 -23.49 -20.62 -77.83
CA TYR A 946 -23.13 -20.29 -76.43
C TYR A 946 -23.39 -18.82 -76.05
N LYS A 947 -23.65 -17.94 -77.03
CA LYS A 947 -24.09 -16.55 -76.79
C LYS A 947 -25.58 -16.40 -76.47
N LYS A 948 -26.36 -17.49 -76.47
CA LYS A 948 -27.79 -17.48 -76.13
C LYS A 948 -28.12 -17.96 -74.71
N VAL A 949 -27.24 -18.71 -74.03
CA VAL A 949 -27.49 -19.19 -72.66
C VAL A 949 -26.94 -18.24 -71.59
N SER A 950 -25.79 -17.58 -71.84
CA SER A 950 -25.23 -16.60 -70.89
C SER A 950 -26.01 -15.27 -70.80
N ARG A 951 -26.93 -15.00 -71.76
CA ARG A 951 -27.87 -13.87 -71.68
C ARG A 951 -29.21 -14.22 -71.02
N GLN A 952 -29.51 -15.51 -70.77
CA GLN A 952 -30.73 -15.91 -70.07
C GLN A 952 -30.57 -15.97 -68.55
N VAL A 953 -29.35 -16.11 -68.02
CA VAL A 953 -29.09 -16.02 -66.57
C VAL A 953 -29.02 -14.56 -66.08
N ALA A 954 -28.66 -13.61 -66.96
CA ALA A 954 -28.65 -12.18 -66.64
C ALA A 954 -30.06 -11.53 -66.54
N ASN A 955 -31.11 -12.20 -67.03
CA ASN A 955 -32.48 -11.68 -66.99
C ASN A 955 -33.35 -12.25 -65.85
N ALA A 956 -32.81 -13.12 -64.99
CA ALA A 956 -33.55 -13.72 -63.86
C ALA A 956 -33.29 -13.06 -62.49
N GLN A 957 -32.57 -11.93 -62.42
CA GLN A 957 -32.35 -11.17 -61.17
C GLN A 957 -32.99 -9.77 -61.16
N LYS A 958 -33.96 -9.48 -62.04
CA LYS A 958 -34.84 -8.31 -61.90
C LYS A 958 -36.10 -8.67 -61.12
N GLN A 959 -35.98 -8.65 -59.79
CA GLN A 959 -37.00 -8.46 -58.74
C GLN A 959 -36.18 -8.59 -57.44
N THR A 960 -35.96 -7.57 -56.62
CA THR A 960 -36.92 -6.75 -55.85
C THR A 960 -36.24 -5.41 -55.41
N PRO A 961 -36.89 -4.48 -54.69
CA PRO A 961 -37.02 -3.07 -55.04
C PRO A 961 -35.93 -2.13 -54.46
N THR A 962 -35.86 -0.97 -55.10
CA THR A 962 -35.16 0.27 -54.72
C THR A 962 -35.55 0.76 -53.32
N PHE A 963 -34.57 1.19 -52.54
CA PHE A 963 -34.71 2.30 -51.58
C PHE A 963 -33.53 3.26 -51.78
N GLU A 964 -33.86 4.51 -52.06
CA GLU A 964 -32.92 5.61 -52.25
C GLU A 964 -32.25 5.99 -50.93
N TYR A 965 -30.94 6.27 -50.97
CA TYR A 965 -30.28 7.14 -50.02
C TYR A 965 -29.46 8.16 -50.78
N GLU A 966 -29.74 9.43 -50.49
CA GLU A 966 -29.02 10.61 -50.97
C GLU A 966 -27.53 10.53 -50.60
N GLU A 967 -26.71 10.96 -51.55
CA GLU A 967 -25.27 11.17 -51.41
C GLU A 967 -24.95 12.16 -50.30
N ASN A 968 -23.89 11.90 -49.55
CA ASN A 968 -22.99 12.97 -49.13
C ASN A 968 -21.54 12.49 -49.18
N GLU A 969 -20.73 13.36 -49.75
CA GLU A 969 -19.39 13.17 -50.28
C GLU A 969 -18.37 12.72 -49.23
N LYS A 970 -17.44 11.88 -49.71
CA LYS A 970 -16.16 11.64 -49.04
C LYS A 970 -15.14 12.63 -49.60
N GLU A 971 -14.50 13.40 -48.73
CA GLU A 971 -13.15 13.92 -48.99
C GLU A 971 -12.15 13.24 -48.05
N GLU A 972 -11.11 12.68 -48.69
CA GLU A 972 -9.85 12.24 -48.09
C GLU A 972 -9.10 13.44 -47.49
N VAL A 973 -8.46 13.23 -46.33
CA VAL A 973 -7.48 14.18 -45.79
C VAL A 973 -6.10 13.55 -45.90
N GLU A 974 -5.32 14.12 -46.83
CA GLU A 974 -3.86 14.01 -46.88
C GLU A 974 -3.23 15.01 -45.89
N GLU A 975 -2.18 14.57 -45.18
CA GLU A 975 -1.32 15.45 -44.39
C GLU A 975 -0.55 16.40 -45.31
N THR A 976 -0.62 17.72 -45.07
CA THR A 976 0.57 18.60 -45.04
C THR A 976 0.23 20.04 -44.63
N ALA A 977 1.23 20.66 -43.99
CA ALA A 977 1.52 22.10 -43.90
C ALA A 977 0.94 22.95 -42.75
N LEU A 978 1.86 23.72 -42.18
CA LEU A 978 1.79 24.63 -41.04
C LEU A 978 1.27 26.04 -41.41
N MET A 979 0.87 26.76 -40.35
CA MET A 979 0.82 28.23 -40.15
C MET A 979 -0.44 29.00 -40.61
N GLN A 980 -1.28 29.45 -39.66
CA GLN A 980 -1.33 30.86 -39.19
C GLN A 980 -2.42 31.10 -38.12
N LYS A 981 -2.24 32.23 -37.42
CA LYS A 981 -2.83 32.66 -36.14
C LYS A 981 -4.33 32.99 -36.19
N GLY A 982 -5.04 32.67 -35.10
CA GLY A 982 -6.33 33.29 -34.75
C GLY A 982 -6.67 33.05 -33.27
N LYS A 983 -6.69 34.13 -32.48
CA LYS A 983 -7.05 34.12 -31.04
C LYS A 983 -8.54 33.81 -30.87
N ILE A 984 -8.89 32.94 -29.92
CA ILE A 984 -10.27 32.79 -29.43
C ILE A 984 -10.25 32.88 -27.90
N CYS A 985 -10.95 33.89 -27.36
CA CYS A 985 -11.34 33.96 -25.95
C CYS A 985 -12.66 33.19 -25.80
N ILE A 986 -12.73 32.24 -24.87
CA ILE A 986 -13.98 31.57 -24.52
C ILE A 986 -14.66 32.38 -23.41
N VAL A 987 -15.86 32.87 -23.70
CA VAL A 987 -16.77 33.52 -22.76
C VAL A 987 -17.65 32.44 -22.13
N SER A 988 -17.79 32.46 -20.81
CA SER A 988 -18.77 31.64 -20.07
C SER A 988 -19.75 32.61 -19.38
N ASP A 989 -21.04 32.39 -19.62
CA ASP A 989 -22.13 33.12 -19.01
C ASP A 989 -22.26 32.76 -17.52
N ASN A 990 -21.85 33.67 -16.62
CA ASN A 990 -22.62 34.17 -15.45
C ASN A 990 -21.74 34.91 -14.41
N PHE A 991 -21.82 36.25 -14.43
CA PHE A 991 -21.68 37.30 -13.37
C PHE A 991 -21.03 36.94 -12.00
N LYS A 992 -20.07 37.65 -11.37
CA LYS A 992 -19.63 39.07 -11.35
C LYS A 992 -18.14 39.20 -10.91
N THR A 993 -17.44 40.12 -11.58
CA THR A 993 -16.24 40.94 -11.23
C THR A 993 -14.80 40.37 -11.25
N MET A 994 -14.06 40.83 -12.29
CA MET A 994 -12.62 41.14 -12.44
C MET A 994 -11.60 39.99 -12.54
N ASN A 995 -11.30 39.56 -13.77
CA ASN A 995 -10.06 38.84 -14.11
C ASN A 995 -9.14 39.71 -15.02
N PRO A 996 -7.84 39.81 -14.72
CA PRO A 996 -6.86 40.49 -15.55
C PRO A 996 -6.35 39.58 -16.68
N CYS A 997 -6.24 40.12 -17.89
CA CYS A 997 -5.48 39.50 -18.97
C CYS A 997 -3.99 39.78 -18.76
N VAL A 998 -3.16 38.75 -18.58
CA VAL A 998 -1.70 38.88 -18.56
C VAL A 998 -1.11 38.18 -19.77
N THR A 999 -0.46 38.97 -20.61
CA THR A 999 0.43 38.53 -21.68
C THR A 999 1.77 38.11 -21.08
N GLY A 1000 2.21 36.89 -21.35
CA GLY A 1000 3.55 36.41 -21.00
C GLY A 1000 4.20 35.78 -22.22
N SER A 1001 5.21 36.47 -22.73
CA SER A 1001 6.06 36.14 -23.86
C SER A 1001 7.07 35.04 -23.55
N PHE A 1002 7.14 34.08 -24.49
CA PHE A 1002 8.13 33.03 -24.77
C PHE A 1002 8.45 31.99 -23.69
#